data_AF-A0A2K1XQ62-F1
#
_entry.id   AF-A0A2K1XQ62-F1
#
_cell.length_a   1.000
_cell.length_b   1.000
_cell.length_c   1.000
_cell.angle_alpha   90.00
_cell.angle_beta   90.00
_cell.angle_gamma   90.00
#
_symmetry.space_group_name_H-M   'P 1'
#
loop_
_entity.id
_entity.type
_entity.pdbx_description
1 polymer ?
#
loop_
_entity_poly.entity_id
_entity_poly.type
_entity_poly.pdbx_seq_one_letter_code
_entity_poly.pdbx_strand_id
1 'polypeptide(L)'
;MEGFINKFSSCSVTRVDTKFRFTLIVFEIALILLCFQAINAESHGQQLQGQSAERGSENIVSHSCIHDQIIEERKRPGRQVYSVTPQVYGQSGNSKPLNGKGRALLGISESSLQQKGAKKPIRIFLNYDAVGHSPDRDCRKVGDIVKLGEPPVASLPGTPCNPHGDPPIYGDCWYNCTVDDISGEDKRHRLRKALGQTADWFRGALAVEPVKGNLRLSGYSACGQDGGVQLPHGYVEEGVADADLVLLVTTRPTTGNTLAWAVACERDQWGRAIAGHVNVAPRHLTAEAETLLSATLIHEVMHVLGFDPHAFAHFRDDRKRRRSKVTEQLMDEKLGRMVTRVVLPRVVMHSRHHYGAFSENFTGLELEDGGGRGTSGSHWEKRLLMNEIMTGSVDTRSVVSKMTLALLEDSGWYRANYSMADHLDWGRNQGTDFLTSPCNLWKGAYHCNTTQLSGCTYNREAEGYCPIVSYSGDLPQWARYFPQANKGGQSSLADYCTYFVAYSDGSCTDSNSAREPDRMLGEVRGSRSRCMTSSLVRSGFVRGSVTQGNGCYQHRCVNNSLEVAVDGIWKACPEAGGPVQFPGFNGELICPAYHELCSTGSISVPGQCPSSCDFNGDCVDGKCHCFVGFHGHDCSKRSCPGNCNGQGKCLSNGICQCENGYTGIDCSTAVCDEQCSLHGGVCDNGVCEFRCSDYAGYTCLNSSTLLSSLSVCKNVLGSDSQHCAPSESSILQQLEEVVVMPNYHRLFPGGARKLFNIFGSNYCDAAAKRLACWISIQKCDMDGDNRLRVCHSACQSYNLACGASLDCSDQTLFSSEGEGEGQCTGSGEMKVSWFSRLRSSLFSSNTSSRGMSVKYRQL
;
A
#
# COMPACT_ATOMS: atom_id res chain seq x y z
N MET A 1 -59.43 40.37 -4.99
CA MET A 1 -59.29 41.55 -4.12
C MET A 1 -57.86 41.56 -3.62
N GLU A 2 -57.15 42.67 -3.84
CA GLU A 2 -55.90 43.15 -3.20
C GLU A 2 -54.77 42.12 -2.88
N GLY A 3 -53.53 42.23 -3.39
CA GLY A 3 -52.92 43.18 -4.33
C GLY A 3 -51.62 43.81 -3.81
N PHE A 4 -50.47 43.16 -4.03
CA PHE A 4 -49.14 43.69 -3.68
C PHE A 4 -48.07 43.31 -4.72
N ILE A 5 -47.49 44.31 -5.39
CA ILE A 5 -46.17 44.26 -6.07
C ILE A 5 -45.49 45.59 -5.80
N ASN A 6 -44.17 45.60 -5.57
CA ASN A 6 -43.44 46.78 -5.10
C ASN A 6 -42.07 46.95 -5.78
N LYS A 7 -41.55 48.18 -5.74
CA LYS A 7 -40.23 48.69 -6.18
C LYS A 7 -39.99 48.98 -7.67
N PHE A 8 -39.95 50.28 -7.96
CA PHE A 8 -39.14 50.92 -9.01
C PHE A 8 -37.90 51.56 -8.37
N SER A 9 -36.79 51.69 -9.12
CA SER A 9 -35.89 52.85 -9.00
C SER A 9 -35.11 53.12 -10.30
N SER A 10 -34.85 54.41 -10.53
CA SER A 10 -34.53 55.08 -11.80
C SER A 10 -33.16 54.77 -12.43
N CYS A 11 -33.11 54.94 -13.77
CA CYS A 11 -31.89 55.10 -14.57
C CYS A 11 -31.34 56.55 -14.51
N SER A 12 -30.09 56.75 -14.94
CA SER A 12 -29.78 57.48 -16.21
C SER A 12 -28.27 57.53 -16.51
N VAL A 13 -27.92 57.74 -17.78
CA VAL A 13 -26.56 57.63 -18.36
C VAL A 13 -26.23 58.90 -19.15
N THR A 14 -24.97 59.34 -19.11
CA THR A 14 -24.35 60.14 -20.20
C THR A 14 -22.90 59.69 -20.44
N ARG A 15 -22.39 59.88 -21.67
CA ARG A 15 -21.21 59.21 -22.23
C ARG A 15 -20.34 60.19 -23.03
N VAL A 16 -19.19 60.59 -22.48
CA VAL A 16 -18.08 61.36 -23.10
C VAL A 16 -16.81 61.05 -22.28
N ASP A 17 -15.58 60.82 -22.78
CA ASP A 17 -15.04 60.67 -24.15
C ASP A 17 -14.15 59.40 -24.24
N THR A 18 -13.73 59.00 -25.45
CA THR A 18 -12.73 57.96 -25.70
C THR A 18 -11.43 58.50 -26.34
N LYS A 19 -10.45 58.91 -25.51
CA LYS A 19 -9.04 59.00 -25.95
C LYS A 19 -7.94 58.97 -24.87
N PHE A 20 -8.28 59.03 -23.57
CA PHE A 20 -7.27 59.17 -22.49
C PHE A 20 -6.93 57.91 -21.67
N ARG A 21 -7.49 56.73 -21.99
CA ARG A 21 -7.29 55.50 -21.19
C ARG A 21 -6.20 54.53 -21.66
N PHE A 22 -5.63 54.70 -22.86
CA PHE A 22 -4.57 53.80 -23.32
C PHE A 22 -3.18 54.11 -22.73
N THR A 23 -2.90 55.39 -22.41
CA THR A 23 -1.58 55.82 -21.93
C THR A 23 -1.34 55.51 -20.45
N LEU A 24 -2.39 55.39 -19.63
CA LEU A 24 -2.28 55.13 -18.19
C LEU A 24 -2.03 53.65 -17.87
N ILE A 25 -2.68 52.72 -18.58
CA ILE A 25 -2.54 51.27 -18.35
C ILE A 25 -1.12 50.79 -18.70
N VAL A 26 -0.49 51.37 -19.73
CA VAL A 26 0.90 51.07 -20.09
C VAL A 26 1.88 51.56 -19.01
N PHE A 27 1.56 52.65 -18.30
CA PHE A 27 2.42 53.23 -17.27
C PHE A 27 2.40 52.42 -15.96
N GLU A 28 1.25 51.87 -15.56
CA GLU A 28 1.16 50.98 -14.39
C GLU A 28 1.90 49.65 -14.62
N ILE A 29 1.80 49.07 -15.82
CA ILE A 29 2.52 47.83 -16.17
C ILE A 29 4.05 48.07 -16.20
N ALA A 30 4.49 49.24 -16.69
CA ALA A 30 5.91 49.60 -16.70
C ALA A 30 6.50 49.78 -15.28
N LEU A 31 5.75 50.35 -14.32
CA LEU A 31 6.21 50.49 -12.94
C LEU A 31 6.37 49.14 -12.23
N ILE A 32 5.49 48.18 -12.48
CA ILE A 32 5.57 46.84 -11.85
C ILE A 32 6.79 46.07 -12.37
N LEU A 33 7.16 46.22 -13.65
CA LEU A 33 8.35 45.60 -14.23
C LEU A 33 9.66 46.24 -13.76
N LEU A 34 9.67 47.55 -13.46
CA LEU A 34 10.86 48.26 -12.97
C LEU A 34 11.23 47.93 -11.51
N CYS A 35 10.29 47.44 -10.70
CA CYS A 35 10.57 46.98 -9.33
C CYS A 35 11.26 45.59 -9.27
N PHE A 36 11.29 44.82 -10.36
CA PHE A 36 11.85 43.47 -10.39
C PHE A 36 13.30 43.37 -10.92
N GLN A 37 13.92 44.49 -11.33
CA GLN A 37 15.28 44.51 -11.89
C GLN A 37 16.32 45.23 -11.02
N ALA A 38 16.06 45.39 -9.71
CA ALA A 38 16.90 46.20 -8.82
C ALA A 38 17.47 45.45 -7.60
N ILE A 39 17.65 44.12 -7.67
CA ILE A 39 18.54 43.38 -6.74
C ILE A 39 19.33 42.33 -7.53
N ASN A 40 20.45 42.75 -8.14
CA ASN A 40 21.55 41.87 -8.54
C ASN A 40 22.81 42.72 -8.75
N ALA A 41 23.71 42.69 -7.77
CA ALA A 41 25.07 43.23 -7.88
C ALA A 41 25.99 42.35 -7.01
N GLU A 42 27.05 41.83 -7.62
CA GLU A 42 28.02 40.96 -6.96
C GLU A 42 28.89 41.72 -5.96
N SER A 43 29.37 41.00 -4.94
CA SER A 43 30.59 41.38 -4.23
C SER A 43 31.31 40.12 -3.76
N HIS A 44 32.56 39.94 -4.21
CA HIS A 44 33.47 38.92 -3.70
C HIS A 44 33.67 39.07 -2.19
N GLY A 45 33.41 38.01 -1.43
CA GLY A 45 33.70 37.90 0.00
C GLY A 45 34.56 36.67 0.28
N GLN A 46 35.69 36.84 0.96
CA GLN A 46 36.73 35.82 1.06
C GLN A 46 36.31 34.56 1.85
N GLN A 47 36.72 33.43 1.29
CA GLN A 47 36.89 32.14 1.94
C GLN A 47 37.65 32.30 3.28
N LEU A 48 36.94 32.14 4.41
CA LEU A 48 37.53 32.12 5.75
C LEU A 48 37.36 30.72 6.35
N GLN A 49 38.47 30.01 6.42
CA GLN A 49 38.58 28.59 6.69
C GLN A 49 38.39 28.28 8.19
N GLY A 50 37.14 28.20 8.64
CA GLY A 50 36.78 27.80 9.99
C GLY A 50 36.78 26.28 10.15
N GLN A 51 37.91 25.71 10.58
CA GLN A 51 37.97 24.30 11.00
C GLN A 51 37.14 24.07 12.28
N SER A 52 35.96 23.46 12.17
CA SER A 52 35.35 22.72 13.28
C SER A 52 35.43 21.24 12.97
N ALA A 53 36.15 20.49 13.81
CA ALA A 53 36.40 19.08 13.59
C ALA A 53 35.11 18.24 13.72
N GLU A 54 34.66 17.66 12.62
CA GLU A 54 33.68 16.57 12.64
C GLU A 54 34.29 15.38 13.35
N ARG A 55 33.83 15.14 14.59
CA ARG A 55 34.14 13.92 15.32
C ARG A 55 33.12 12.87 14.91
N GLY A 56 33.55 11.93 14.07
CA GLY A 56 32.68 10.95 13.42
C GLY A 56 31.74 10.25 14.40
N SER A 57 30.45 10.28 14.08
CA SER A 57 29.44 9.36 14.58
C SER A 57 29.24 8.31 13.51
N GLU A 58 29.63 7.06 13.76
CA GLU A 58 29.40 5.98 12.80
C GLU A 58 27.88 5.76 12.63
N ASN A 59 27.43 5.76 11.37
CA ASN A 59 26.01 5.72 11.05
C ASN A 59 25.41 4.35 11.40
N ILE A 60 24.38 4.32 12.24
CA ILE A 60 23.41 3.23 12.23
C ILE A 60 22.74 3.30 10.85
N VAL A 61 22.86 2.21 10.07
CA VAL A 61 22.36 2.16 8.69
C VAL A 61 20.84 1.99 8.70
N SER A 62 20.13 3.09 8.91
CA SER A 62 18.67 3.19 8.80
C SER A 62 18.30 3.79 7.45
N HIS A 63 17.40 3.13 6.71
CA HIS A 63 16.95 3.62 5.41
C HIS A 63 15.65 4.39 5.53
N SER A 64 15.62 5.60 4.94
CA SER A 64 14.39 6.33 4.65
C SER A 64 13.72 5.69 3.44
N CYS A 65 12.51 5.17 3.61
CA CYS A 65 11.75 4.61 2.48
C CYS A 65 11.28 5.76 1.59
N ILE A 66 11.88 5.94 0.40
CA ILE A 66 11.43 6.97 -0.55
C ILE A 66 10.12 6.50 -1.18
N HIS A 67 9.01 6.79 -0.51
CA HIS A 67 7.69 6.67 -1.11
C HIS A 67 7.17 8.04 -1.61
N ASP A 68 7.78 9.12 -1.15
CA ASP A 68 7.36 10.51 -1.38
C ASP A 68 7.49 10.95 -2.84
N GLN A 69 8.36 10.29 -3.62
CA GLN A 69 8.42 10.40 -5.08
C GLN A 69 7.61 9.31 -5.80
N ILE A 70 7.47 8.13 -5.18
CA ILE A 70 6.83 6.95 -5.80
C ILE A 70 5.32 7.17 -6.01
N ILE A 71 4.69 8.12 -5.32
CA ILE A 71 3.30 8.51 -5.59
C ILE A 71 3.16 9.58 -6.69
N GLU A 72 4.24 10.24 -7.15
CA GLU A 72 4.18 11.30 -8.18
C GLU A 72 4.58 10.85 -9.61
N GLU A 73 5.27 9.72 -9.79
CA GLU A 73 5.79 9.26 -11.10
C GLU A 73 5.31 7.82 -11.44
N ARG A 74 4.23 7.60 -12.22
CA ARG A 74 3.85 6.25 -12.74
C ARG A 74 4.46 6.04 -14.16
N LYS A 75 3.85 5.24 -15.07
CA LYS A 75 4.09 5.11 -16.56
C LYS A 75 4.90 3.92 -17.16
N ARG A 76 4.22 2.83 -17.61
CA ARG A 76 4.20 2.06 -18.92
C ARG A 76 5.34 2.18 -20.02
N PRO A 77 5.49 1.30 -21.09
CA PRO A 77 4.59 0.23 -21.64
C PRO A 77 5.21 -1.12 -22.20
N GLY A 78 4.37 -2.03 -22.74
CA GLY A 78 4.76 -3.20 -23.59
C GLY A 78 3.58 -3.91 -24.34
N ARG A 79 3.80 -4.90 -25.25
CA ARG A 79 2.89 -5.26 -26.39
C ARG A 79 2.28 -6.70 -26.44
N GLN A 80 1.11 -6.83 -27.11
CA GLN A 80 0.39 -8.02 -27.68
C GLN A 80 -0.89 -8.57 -26.99
N VAL A 81 -1.74 -9.32 -27.74
CA VAL A 81 -3.21 -9.09 -27.81
C VAL A 81 -4.12 -10.36 -27.82
N TYR A 82 -4.63 -10.84 -26.68
CA TYR A 82 -5.47 -12.08 -26.65
C TYR A 82 -6.59 -12.10 -25.58
N SER A 83 -7.41 -13.17 -25.56
CA SER A 83 -8.71 -13.31 -24.87
C SER A 83 -8.66 -13.96 -23.48
N VAL A 84 -9.46 -13.44 -22.55
CA VAL A 84 -9.42 -13.82 -21.13
C VAL A 84 -10.60 -14.73 -20.75
N THR A 85 -10.41 -15.61 -19.76
CA THR A 85 -11.43 -16.53 -19.22
C THR A 85 -11.55 -16.34 -17.70
N PRO A 86 -12.74 -16.45 -17.07
CA PRO A 86 -12.98 -15.91 -15.73
C PRO A 86 -12.10 -16.49 -14.61
N GLN A 87 -11.83 -15.67 -13.60
CA GLN A 87 -11.09 -16.08 -12.40
C GLN A 87 -12.05 -16.61 -11.32
N VAL A 88 -11.96 -17.91 -11.08
CA VAL A 88 -12.86 -18.63 -10.19
C VAL A 88 -12.21 -18.82 -8.82
N TYR A 89 -12.93 -18.44 -7.77
CA TYR A 89 -12.54 -18.69 -6.38
C TYR A 89 -13.40 -19.81 -5.78
N GLY A 90 -12.94 -20.42 -4.70
CA GLY A 90 -13.45 -21.70 -4.21
C GLY A 90 -14.84 -21.67 -3.57
N GLN A 91 -15.91 -21.77 -4.35
CA GLN A 91 -17.19 -22.36 -3.90
C GLN A 91 -17.85 -23.31 -4.91
N SER A 92 -18.61 -24.26 -4.35
CA SER A 92 -19.55 -25.23 -4.95
C SER A 92 -19.33 -25.71 -6.39
N GLY A 93 -18.83 -26.94 -6.53
CA GLY A 93 -18.75 -27.62 -7.82
C GLY A 93 -20.08 -28.25 -8.24
N ASN A 94 -20.65 -27.78 -9.35
CA ASN A 94 -21.02 -28.64 -10.49
C ASN A 94 -21.60 -27.78 -11.63
N SER A 95 -20.72 -27.25 -12.50
CA SER A 95 -21.12 -26.90 -13.85
C SER A 95 -21.45 -28.19 -14.61
N LYS A 96 -22.72 -28.61 -14.60
CA LYS A 96 -23.21 -29.59 -15.57
C LYS A 96 -23.20 -28.91 -16.94
N PRO A 97 -22.47 -29.42 -17.95
CA PRO A 97 -22.75 -29.04 -19.32
C PRO A 97 -24.13 -29.58 -19.67
N LEU A 98 -25.04 -28.71 -20.11
CA LEU A 98 -26.30 -29.17 -20.69
C LEU A 98 -26.00 -29.84 -22.04
N ASN A 99 -26.39 -31.12 -22.14
CA ASN A 99 -26.45 -31.95 -23.34
C ASN A 99 -25.13 -32.49 -23.95
N GLY A 100 -24.67 -33.63 -23.40
CA GLY A 100 -23.84 -34.61 -24.11
C GLY A 100 -24.07 -36.01 -23.54
N LYS A 101 -24.65 -36.93 -24.32
CA LYS A 101 -24.95 -38.31 -23.87
C LYS A 101 -23.68 -39.18 -23.88
N GLY A 102 -23.30 -39.73 -22.72
CA GLY A 102 -22.27 -40.76 -22.59
C GLY A 102 -22.39 -41.47 -21.24
N ARG A 103 -22.42 -42.81 -21.23
CA ARG A 103 -22.57 -43.60 -19.99
C ARG A 103 -21.24 -43.67 -19.21
N ALA A 104 -21.34 -43.69 -17.89
CA ALA A 104 -20.23 -43.93 -16.97
C ALA A 104 -19.64 -45.34 -17.10
N LEU A 105 -18.42 -45.56 -16.59
CA LEU A 105 -17.96 -46.81 -15.97
C LEU A 105 -16.60 -46.63 -15.25
N LEU A 106 -16.59 -46.87 -13.93
CA LEU A 106 -15.45 -47.21 -13.05
C LEU A 106 -14.36 -46.14 -12.80
N GLY A 107 -13.91 -45.87 -11.56
CA GLY A 107 -14.23 -46.48 -10.27
C GLY A 107 -13.90 -45.56 -9.08
N ILE A 108 -14.29 -45.98 -7.87
CA ILE A 108 -14.28 -45.20 -6.62
C ILE A 108 -12.97 -45.43 -5.85
N SER A 109 -12.42 -44.37 -5.26
CA SER A 109 -11.70 -44.48 -3.98
C SER A 109 -12.20 -43.41 -3.01
N GLU A 110 -12.77 -43.83 -1.88
CA GLU A 110 -13.16 -42.94 -0.80
C GLU A 110 -11.94 -42.46 0.01
N SER A 111 -12.17 -41.56 0.97
CA SER A 111 -11.25 -41.11 2.03
C SER A 111 -10.14 -40.09 1.67
N SER A 112 -10.54 -38.83 1.55
CA SER A 112 -10.18 -37.88 2.63
C SER A 112 -11.23 -36.77 2.76
N LEU A 113 -11.60 -36.47 4.00
CA LEU A 113 -12.48 -35.35 4.35
C LEU A 113 -11.70 -34.02 4.32
N GLN A 114 -11.25 -33.60 3.13
CA GLN A 114 -10.66 -32.27 2.96
C GLN A 114 -11.74 -31.19 3.13
N GLN A 115 -11.48 -30.26 4.06
CA GLN A 115 -12.33 -29.09 4.31
C GLN A 115 -12.42 -28.20 3.06
N LYS A 116 -13.46 -28.40 2.25
CA LYS A 116 -13.78 -27.57 1.08
C LYS A 116 -14.26 -26.19 1.56
N GLY A 117 -13.33 -25.26 1.71
CA GLY A 117 -13.54 -23.90 2.20
C GLY A 117 -12.42 -23.34 3.09
N ALA A 118 -11.40 -24.14 3.44
CA ALA A 118 -10.26 -23.63 4.21
C ALA A 118 -9.31 -22.78 3.36
N LYS A 119 -8.97 -21.57 3.84
CA LYS A 119 -7.86 -20.77 3.27
C LYS A 119 -6.55 -21.59 3.36
N LYS A 120 -5.72 -21.53 2.30
CA LYS A 120 -4.44 -22.25 2.16
C LYS A 120 -3.27 -21.27 2.14
N PRO A 121 -2.03 -21.69 2.49
CA PRO A 121 -0.82 -20.88 2.33
C PRO A 121 -0.77 -20.15 0.98
N ILE A 122 -0.47 -18.86 0.98
CA ILE A 122 -0.40 -18.05 -0.24
C ILE A 122 0.71 -18.55 -1.17
N ARG A 123 0.39 -18.69 -2.47
CA ARG A 123 1.37 -19.06 -3.50
C ARG A 123 1.80 -17.81 -4.26
N ILE A 124 3.03 -17.36 -4.04
CA ILE A 124 3.61 -16.19 -4.71
C ILE A 124 4.52 -16.67 -5.85
N PHE A 125 4.22 -16.28 -7.07
CA PHE A 125 5.06 -16.54 -8.24
C PHE A 125 5.99 -15.37 -8.50
N LEU A 126 7.29 -15.63 -8.69
CA LEU A 126 8.32 -14.62 -8.93
C LEU A 126 8.76 -14.65 -10.40
N ASN A 127 8.41 -13.63 -11.17
CA ASN A 127 8.85 -13.47 -12.56
C ASN A 127 10.13 -12.61 -12.62
N TYR A 128 11.18 -13.12 -13.26
CA TYR A 128 12.46 -12.42 -13.43
C TYR A 128 12.74 -12.05 -14.90
N ASP A 129 11.77 -12.16 -15.80
CA ASP A 129 11.98 -12.04 -17.25
C ASP A 129 12.26 -10.60 -17.69
N ALA A 130 11.90 -9.62 -16.85
CA ALA A 130 12.21 -8.21 -17.07
C ALA A 130 13.64 -7.81 -16.66
N VAL A 131 14.36 -8.64 -15.88
CA VAL A 131 15.66 -8.29 -15.28
C VAL A 131 16.77 -8.14 -16.33
N GLY A 132 17.14 -6.90 -16.66
CA GLY A 132 18.15 -6.55 -17.67
C GLY A 132 17.59 -6.40 -19.09
N HIS A 133 16.27 -6.48 -19.26
CA HIS A 133 15.59 -6.48 -20.54
C HIS A 133 14.95 -5.14 -20.93
N SER A 134 14.85 -4.14 -20.04
CA SER A 134 14.43 -2.76 -20.35
C SER A 134 15.61 -1.91 -20.89
N PRO A 135 15.71 -1.63 -22.21
CA PRO A 135 16.91 -1.03 -22.81
C PRO A 135 17.16 0.44 -22.47
N ASP A 136 16.18 1.16 -21.94
CA ASP A 136 16.26 2.58 -21.54
C ASP A 136 16.23 2.80 -20.01
N ARG A 137 16.22 1.70 -19.23
CA ARG A 137 16.11 1.72 -17.76
C ARG A 137 17.09 0.79 -17.04
N ASP A 138 17.49 -0.31 -17.66
CA ASP A 138 18.42 -1.27 -17.06
C ASP A 138 19.87 -0.99 -17.49
N CYS A 139 20.76 -0.82 -16.51
CA CYS A 139 22.19 -0.69 -16.77
C CYS A 139 22.80 -2.00 -17.27
N ARG A 140 23.27 -2.02 -18.53
CA ARG A 140 23.90 -3.19 -19.16
C ARG A 140 25.41 -3.07 -19.21
N LYS A 141 25.93 -1.85 -19.29
CA LYS A 141 27.35 -1.49 -19.34
C LYS A 141 27.60 -0.20 -18.54
N VAL A 142 28.84 -0.03 -18.10
CA VAL A 142 29.30 1.22 -17.48
C VAL A 142 29.29 2.30 -18.56
N GLY A 143 28.71 3.47 -18.25
CA GLY A 143 28.53 4.55 -19.22
C GLY A 143 27.21 4.52 -19.99
N ASP A 144 26.35 3.52 -19.80
CA ASP A 144 24.97 3.56 -20.33
C ASP A 144 24.20 4.72 -19.67
N ILE A 145 23.41 5.47 -20.45
CA ILE A 145 22.54 6.54 -19.94
C ILE A 145 21.11 6.01 -19.89
N VAL A 146 20.55 5.88 -18.69
CA VAL A 146 19.22 5.31 -18.42
C VAL A 146 18.31 6.33 -17.73
N LYS A 147 17.00 6.09 -17.77
CA LYS A 147 16.00 6.93 -17.08
C LYS A 147 15.80 6.50 -15.62
N LEU A 148 15.90 7.46 -14.71
CA LEU A 148 15.23 7.43 -13.40
C LEU A 148 13.96 8.28 -13.53
N GLY A 149 12.80 7.76 -13.12
CA GLY A 149 11.50 8.40 -13.42
C GLY A 149 11.24 8.49 -14.93
N GLU A 150 10.55 9.53 -15.38
CA GLU A 150 10.17 9.89 -16.75
C GLU A 150 10.67 11.29 -17.18
N PRO A 151 12.00 11.50 -17.34
CA PRO A 151 12.59 12.80 -17.67
C PRO A 151 11.95 13.45 -18.92
N PRO A 152 11.62 14.75 -18.88
CA PRO A 152 10.82 15.40 -19.91
C PRO A 152 11.49 15.35 -21.29
N VAL A 153 10.68 15.10 -22.32
CA VAL A 153 11.11 14.85 -23.72
C VAL A 153 11.97 15.96 -24.34
N ALA A 154 11.87 17.19 -23.83
CA ALA A 154 12.68 18.34 -24.26
C ALA A 154 14.10 18.36 -23.66
N SER A 155 14.40 17.51 -22.68
CA SER A 155 15.76 17.35 -22.15
C SER A 155 16.62 16.59 -23.16
N LEU A 156 17.61 17.28 -23.73
CA LEU A 156 18.71 16.60 -24.42
C LEU A 156 19.45 15.70 -23.40
N PRO A 157 20.03 14.54 -23.81
CA PRO A 157 20.79 13.65 -22.92
C PRO A 157 22.11 14.23 -22.33
N GLY A 158 22.24 15.56 -22.25
CA GLY A 158 23.50 16.28 -22.06
C GLY A 158 23.90 16.59 -20.61
N THR A 159 23.00 16.43 -19.63
CA THR A 159 23.30 16.69 -18.21
C THR A 159 22.86 15.51 -17.35
N PRO A 160 23.74 14.51 -17.12
CA PRO A 160 23.46 13.42 -16.21
C PRO A 160 23.25 13.93 -14.78
N CYS A 161 22.21 13.44 -14.10
CA CYS A 161 22.05 13.66 -12.66
C CYS A 161 23.04 12.82 -11.86
N ASN A 162 23.44 13.32 -10.68
CA ASN A 162 24.02 12.48 -9.63
C ASN A 162 22.96 12.25 -8.52
N PRO A 163 22.11 11.21 -8.64
CA PRO A 163 21.09 10.88 -7.65
C PRO A 163 21.66 10.31 -6.34
N HIS A 164 22.98 10.14 -6.27
CA HIS A 164 23.73 9.76 -5.06
C HIS A 164 24.78 10.83 -4.69
N GLY A 165 24.60 12.06 -5.16
CA GLY A 165 25.33 13.22 -4.64
C GLY A 165 24.89 13.54 -3.21
N ASP A 166 25.58 14.50 -2.60
CA ASP A 166 25.14 15.12 -1.35
C ASP A 166 24.87 16.62 -1.62
N PRO A 167 23.61 17.11 -1.55
CA PRO A 167 22.39 16.33 -1.35
C PRO A 167 22.04 15.48 -2.59
N PRO A 168 21.35 14.34 -2.41
CA PRO A 168 20.89 13.52 -3.53
C PRO A 168 19.85 14.27 -4.37
N ILE A 169 19.99 14.19 -5.70
CA ILE A 169 19.02 14.75 -6.63
C ILE A 169 17.79 13.84 -6.69
N TYR A 170 16.67 14.33 -6.19
CA TYR A 170 15.36 13.67 -6.22
C TYR A 170 14.58 14.08 -7.48
N GLY A 171 14.12 13.08 -8.26
CA GLY A 171 13.16 13.24 -9.38
C GLY A 171 13.65 12.81 -10.76
N ASP A 172 12.70 12.67 -11.68
CA ASP A 172 12.83 12.52 -13.14
C ASP A 172 14.18 12.99 -13.74
N CYS A 173 15.10 12.07 -14.02
CA CYS A 173 16.42 12.42 -14.56
C CYS A 173 17.13 11.32 -15.38
N TRP A 174 18.13 11.73 -16.16
CA TRP A 174 19.01 10.82 -16.91
C TRP A 174 20.21 10.43 -16.06
N TYR A 175 20.35 9.14 -15.75
CA TYR A 175 21.41 8.60 -14.91
C TYR A 175 22.49 7.91 -15.72
N ASN A 176 23.75 8.04 -15.28
CA ASN A 176 24.91 7.40 -15.89
C ASN A 176 25.32 6.15 -15.09
N CYS A 177 25.14 4.98 -15.69
CA CYS A 177 25.34 3.68 -15.07
C CYS A 177 26.78 3.43 -14.61
N THR A 178 26.93 3.03 -13.34
CA THR A 178 28.21 2.58 -12.77
C THR A 178 28.36 1.06 -12.84
N VAL A 179 29.51 0.53 -12.39
CA VAL A 179 29.70 -0.93 -12.27
C VAL A 179 28.76 -1.55 -11.23
N ASP A 180 28.36 -0.78 -10.22
CA ASP A 180 27.48 -1.25 -9.16
C ASP A 180 26.01 -1.37 -9.59
N ASP A 181 25.64 -0.71 -10.68
CA ASP A 181 24.30 -0.78 -11.26
C ASP A 181 24.10 -1.97 -12.22
N ILE A 182 25.16 -2.71 -12.55
CA ILE A 182 25.07 -3.83 -13.50
C ILE A 182 24.68 -5.11 -12.76
N SER A 183 23.48 -5.63 -13.07
CA SER A 183 22.98 -6.92 -12.57
C SER A 183 23.69 -8.12 -13.22
N GLY A 184 24.93 -8.38 -12.80
CA GLY A 184 25.69 -9.59 -13.12
C GLY A 184 25.14 -10.87 -12.45
N GLU A 185 25.78 -12.01 -12.71
CA GLU A 185 25.28 -13.33 -12.27
C GLU A 185 25.16 -13.46 -10.74
N ASP A 186 26.17 -13.03 -9.98
CA ASP A 186 26.15 -13.05 -8.50
C ASP A 186 25.00 -12.20 -7.94
N LYS A 187 24.81 -10.97 -8.44
CA LYS A 187 23.68 -10.10 -8.06
C LYS A 187 22.33 -10.72 -8.39
N ARG A 188 22.18 -11.34 -9.58
CA ARG A 188 20.96 -12.09 -9.95
C ARG A 188 20.71 -13.29 -9.04
N HIS A 189 21.76 -13.98 -8.58
CA HIS A 189 21.64 -15.07 -7.63
C HIS A 189 21.18 -14.58 -6.25
N ARG A 190 21.80 -13.51 -5.73
CA ARG A 190 21.39 -12.85 -4.45
C ARG A 190 19.94 -12.40 -4.48
N LEU A 191 19.53 -11.72 -5.56
CA LEU A 191 18.15 -11.28 -5.77
C LEU A 191 17.16 -12.45 -5.71
N ARG A 192 17.46 -13.56 -6.42
CA ARG A 192 16.62 -14.76 -6.43
C ARG A 192 16.53 -15.43 -5.06
N LYS A 193 17.64 -15.47 -4.31
CA LYS A 193 17.69 -15.99 -2.94
C LYS A 193 16.81 -15.14 -2.02
N ALA A 194 17.03 -13.83 -1.99
CA ALA A 194 16.33 -12.89 -1.10
C ALA A 194 14.81 -12.90 -1.36
N LEU A 195 14.37 -12.68 -2.61
CA LEU A 195 12.94 -12.72 -2.96
C LEU A 195 12.30 -14.10 -2.76
N GLY A 196 13.06 -15.18 -2.95
CA GLY A 196 12.62 -16.54 -2.62
C GLY A 196 12.35 -16.71 -1.12
N GLN A 197 13.24 -16.21 -0.27
CA GLN A 197 13.06 -16.20 1.19
C GLN A 197 11.87 -15.31 1.61
N THR A 198 11.69 -14.14 1.00
CA THR A 198 10.52 -13.28 1.21
C THR A 198 9.21 -14.00 0.86
N ALA A 199 9.14 -14.64 -0.31
CA ALA A 199 7.95 -15.40 -0.73
C ALA A 199 7.65 -16.60 0.20
N ASP A 200 8.69 -17.31 0.64
CA ASP A 200 8.58 -18.42 1.59
C ASP A 200 8.10 -17.94 2.98
N TRP A 201 8.53 -16.76 3.43
CA TRP A 201 8.07 -16.12 4.66
C TRP A 201 6.56 -15.80 4.60
N PHE A 202 6.10 -15.14 3.52
CA PHE A 202 4.68 -14.84 3.34
C PHE A 202 3.81 -16.11 3.21
N ARG A 203 4.32 -17.16 2.56
CA ARG A 203 3.66 -18.48 2.51
C ARG A 203 3.43 -19.07 3.91
N GLY A 204 4.33 -18.82 4.86
CA GLY A 204 4.17 -19.22 6.27
C GLY A 204 3.27 -18.28 7.09
N ALA A 205 3.29 -16.99 6.79
CA ALA A 205 2.58 -15.94 7.52
C ALA A 205 1.10 -15.77 7.11
N LEU A 206 0.74 -16.03 5.84
CA LEU A 206 -0.58 -15.72 5.29
C LEU A 206 -1.22 -16.90 4.56
N ALA A 207 -2.52 -17.09 4.81
CA ALA A 207 -3.37 -17.99 4.04
C ALA A 207 -4.46 -17.23 3.25
N VAL A 208 -4.70 -17.63 2.00
CA VAL A 208 -5.68 -17.05 1.06
C VAL A 208 -6.77 -18.07 0.70
N GLU A 209 -7.89 -17.58 0.17
CA GLU A 209 -8.75 -18.45 -0.66
C GLU A 209 -8.02 -18.68 -1.99
N PRO A 210 -7.61 -19.93 -2.30
CA PRO A 210 -6.74 -20.16 -3.45
C PRO A 210 -7.48 -19.97 -4.77
N VAL A 211 -6.78 -19.39 -5.74
CA VAL A 211 -7.23 -19.29 -7.13
C VAL A 211 -7.43 -20.70 -7.70
N LYS A 212 -8.57 -20.95 -8.35
CA LYS A 212 -8.91 -22.25 -8.95
C LYS A 212 -8.40 -22.32 -10.39
N GLY A 213 -7.49 -23.25 -10.64
CA GLY A 213 -6.79 -23.35 -11.91
C GLY A 213 -5.64 -22.36 -11.97
N ASN A 214 -5.42 -21.75 -13.13
CA ASN A 214 -4.32 -20.82 -13.34
C ASN A 214 -4.77 -19.37 -13.11
N LEU A 215 -3.95 -18.61 -12.39
CA LEU A 215 -4.15 -17.18 -12.17
C LEU A 215 -3.89 -16.39 -13.46
N ARG A 216 -4.94 -15.82 -14.03
CA ARG A 216 -4.87 -14.97 -15.23
C ARG A 216 -4.94 -13.50 -14.82
N LEU A 217 -4.17 -12.68 -15.52
CA LEU A 217 -4.18 -11.22 -15.37
C LEU A 217 -5.11 -10.59 -16.41
N SER A 218 -5.69 -9.42 -16.10
CA SER A 218 -6.80 -8.81 -16.86
C SER A 218 -6.44 -8.40 -18.30
N GLY A 219 -5.14 -8.32 -18.62
CA GLY A 219 -4.66 -8.10 -19.98
C GLY A 219 -4.56 -6.64 -20.39
N TYR A 220 -4.47 -5.71 -19.44
CA TYR A 220 -3.79 -4.43 -19.64
C TYR A 220 -2.28 -4.67 -19.78
N SER A 221 -1.62 -4.00 -20.71
CA SER A 221 -0.37 -4.53 -21.30
C SER A 221 0.93 -4.16 -20.55
N ALA A 222 0.84 -3.42 -19.44
CA ALA A 222 1.95 -3.16 -18.53
C ALA A 222 1.46 -3.02 -17.07
N CYS A 223 2.21 -3.61 -16.14
CA CYS A 223 1.97 -3.62 -14.70
C CYS A 223 3.08 -2.82 -13.97
N GLY A 224 2.69 -1.99 -13.01
CA GLY A 224 3.62 -1.28 -12.10
C GLY A 224 4.22 0.01 -12.64
N GLN A 225 5.31 0.44 -12.00
CA GLN A 225 5.93 1.77 -12.11
C GLN A 225 7.26 1.79 -12.89
N ASP A 226 7.84 2.97 -13.17
CA ASP A 226 9.07 3.21 -13.94
C ASP A 226 9.12 2.49 -15.29
N GLY A 227 8.32 2.86 -16.28
CA GLY A 227 8.14 2.04 -17.50
C GLY A 227 7.20 0.84 -17.31
N GLY A 228 6.92 0.45 -16.06
CA GLY A 228 6.26 -0.79 -15.71
C GLY A 228 7.04 -2.04 -16.15
N VAL A 229 6.37 -3.18 -16.07
CA VAL A 229 6.77 -4.44 -16.69
C VAL A 229 5.68 -4.89 -17.64
N GLN A 230 6.06 -5.19 -18.88
CA GLN A 230 5.20 -5.81 -19.87
C GLN A 230 4.74 -7.19 -19.38
N LEU A 231 3.44 -7.44 -19.32
CA LEU A 231 2.93 -8.75 -18.92
C LEU A 231 3.27 -9.83 -19.97
N PRO A 232 3.89 -10.96 -19.58
CA PRO A 232 4.08 -12.09 -20.47
C PRO A 232 2.74 -12.60 -21.00
N HIS A 233 2.70 -12.90 -22.30
CA HIS A 233 1.48 -13.30 -23.00
C HIS A 233 0.77 -14.50 -22.33
N GLY A 234 1.53 -15.51 -21.92
CA GLY A 234 1.01 -16.69 -21.24
C GLY A 234 0.24 -16.38 -19.96
N TYR A 235 0.50 -15.25 -19.28
CA TYR A 235 -0.19 -14.90 -18.02
C TYR A 235 -1.62 -14.37 -18.26
N VAL A 236 -1.98 -14.06 -19.51
CA VAL A 236 -3.34 -13.65 -19.90
C VAL A 236 -4.12 -14.84 -20.50
N GLU A 237 -3.49 -15.60 -21.41
CA GLU A 237 -4.13 -16.72 -22.12
C GLU A 237 -4.16 -18.05 -21.36
N GLU A 238 -3.06 -18.43 -20.72
CA GLU A 238 -2.95 -19.70 -20.00
C GLU A 238 -3.13 -19.46 -18.49
N GLY A 239 -2.64 -18.32 -18.01
CA GLY A 239 -2.50 -17.97 -16.61
C GLY A 239 -1.28 -18.65 -15.96
N VAL A 240 -0.83 -18.10 -14.83
CA VAL A 240 0.22 -18.71 -14.01
C VAL A 240 -0.38 -19.86 -13.21
N ALA A 241 0.12 -21.07 -13.45
CA ALA A 241 -0.24 -22.25 -12.67
C ALA A 241 0.28 -22.12 -11.23
N ASP A 242 -0.49 -22.65 -10.27
CA ASP A 242 -0.15 -22.69 -8.85
C ASP A 242 0.26 -21.34 -8.23
N ALA A 243 -0.38 -20.24 -8.64
CA ALA A 243 -0.18 -18.91 -8.08
C ALA A 243 -1.49 -18.29 -7.55
N ASP A 244 -1.35 -17.45 -6.52
CA ASP A 244 -2.39 -16.58 -5.96
C ASP A 244 -2.01 -15.09 -6.05
N LEU A 245 -0.71 -14.81 -6.27
CA LEU A 245 -0.11 -13.49 -6.53
C LEU A 245 1.09 -13.66 -7.47
N VAL A 246 1.24 -12.77 -8.46
CA VAL A 246 2.42 -12.67 -9.33
C VAL A 246 3.23 -11.42 -8.97
N LEU A 247 4.51 -11.58 -8.63
CA LEU A 247 5.44 -10.46 -8.49
C LEU A 247 6.35 -10.42 -9.72
N LEU A 248 6.29 -9.31 -10.45
CA LEU A 248 7.19 -8.99 -11.55
C LEU A 248 8.42 -8.31 -10.96
N VAL A 249 9.61 -8.79 -11.28
CA VAL A 249 10.87 -8.33 -10.67
C VAL A 249 11.70 -7.56 -11.69
N THR A 250 12.18 -6.37 -11.31
CA THR A 250 13.16 -5.58 -12.05
C THR A 250 14.38 -5.24 -11.20
N THR A 251 15.45 -4.80 -11.86
CA THR A 251 16.69 -4.37 -11.19
C THR A 251 17.22 -3.08 -11.82
N ARG A 252 16.52 -1.98 -11.55
CA ARG A 252 16.81 -0.64 -12.06
C ARG A 252 17.48 0.18 -10.97
N PRO A 253 18.37 1.13 -11.31
CA PRO A 253 18.93 2.03 -10.33
C PRO A 253 17.82 2.86 -9.65
N THR A 254 18.11 3.37 -8.47
CA THR A 254 17.18 4.13 -7.61
C THR A 254 17.82 5.45 -7.18
N THR A 255 17.05 6.38 -6.64
CA THR A 255 17.58 7.64 -6.07
C THR A 255 17.97 7.48 -4.60
N GLY A 256 18.95 8.26 -4.13
CA GLY A 256 19.36 8.31 -2.73
C GLY A 256 19.79 6.95 -2.18
N ASN A 257 19.14 6.55 -1.08
CA ASN A 257 19.41 5.34 -0.30
C ASN A 257 18.33 4.25 -0.46
N THR A 258 17.51 4.27 -1.51
CA THR A 258 16.42 3.30 -1.70
C THR A 258 16.94 1.94 -2.17
N LEU A 259 16.80 0.91 -1.34
CA LEU A 259 17.19 -0.48 -1.67
C LEU A 259 16.25 -1.12 -2.69
N ALA A 260 14.96 -0.95 -2.50
CA ALA A 260 13.91 -1.56 -3.29
C ALA A 260 12.65 -0.68 -3.23
N TRP A 261 11.69 -0.97 -4.09
CA TRP A 261 10.33 -0.47 -3.98
C TRP A 261 9.34 -1.50 -4.54
N ALA A 262 8.08 -1.51 -4.10
CA ALA A 262 7.03 -2.30 -4.75
C ALA A 262 5.65 -1.64 -4.77
N VAL A 263 4.84 -2.05 -5.76
CA VAL A 263 3.47 -1.54 -5.95
C VAL A 263 2.53 -2.61 -6.49
N ALA A 264 1.29 -2.67 -5.97
CA ALA A 264 0.22 -3.48 -6.54
C ALA A 264 -0.28 -2.88 -7.86
N CYS A 265 -0.48 -3.70 -8.88
CA CYS A 265 -0.88 -3.24 -10.22
C CYS A 265 -2.20 -3.84 -10.72
N GLU A 266 -2.52 -5.07 -10.32
CA GLU A 266 -3.73 -5.79 -10.73
C GLU A 266 -4.45 -6.33 -9.49
N ARG A 267 -5.77 -6.24 -9.46
CA ARG A 267 -6.64 -6.68 -8.36
C ARG A 267 -7.69 -7.67 -8.85
N ASP A 268 -8.12 -8.59 -7.99
CA ASP A 268 -9.28 -9.44 -8.26
C ASP A 268 -10.62 -8.70 -8.00
N GLN A 269 -11.75 -9.36 -8.26
CA GLN A 269 -13.09 -8.76 -8.03
C GLN A 269 -13.38 -8.45 -6.56
N TRP A 270 -12.58 -8.97 -5.62
CA TRP A 270 -12.65 -8.64 -4.21
C TRP A 270 -11.69 -7.51 -3.83
N GLY A 271 -10.96 -6.95 -4.79
CA GLY A 271 -10.00 -5.84 -4.63
C GLY A 271 -8.63 -6.27 -4.09
N ARG A 272 -8.41 -7.58 -3.90
CA ARG A 272 -7.13 -8.13 -3.44
C ARG A 272 -6.11 -8.08 -4.57
N ALA A 273 -4.87 -7.71 -4.26
CA ALA A 273 -3.80 -7.76 -5.26
C ALA A 273 -3.56 -9.18 -5.80
N ILE A 274 -3.46 -9.29 -7.12
CA ILE A 274 -3.11 -10.52 -7.86
C ILE A 274 -1.86 -10.36 -8.73
N ALA A 275 -1.45 -9.13 -9.03
CA ALA A 275 -0.09 -8.87 -9.46
C ALA A 275 0.47 -7.58 -8.84
N GLY A 276 1.79 -7.57 -8.65
CA GLY A 276 2.57 -6.40 -8.26
C GLY A 276 3.91 -6.36 -8.98
N HIS A 277 4.54 -5.20 -8.95
CA HIS A 277 5.88 -4.96 -9.48
C HIS A 277 6.81 -4.63 -8.31
N VAL A 278 7.95 -5.33 -8.23
CA VAL A 278 9.03 -5.11 -7.26
C VAL A 278 10.29 -4.74 -8.03
N ASN A 279 10.92 -3.62 -7.69
CA ASN A 279 12.24 -3.26 -8.18
C ASN A 279 13.27 -3.38 -7.05
N VAL A 280 14.48 -3.85 -7.36
CA VAL A 280 15.60 -3.90 -6.41
C VAL A 280 16.85 -3.27 -7.02
N ALA A 281 17.38 -2.26 -6.35
CA ALA A 281 18.54 -1.50 -6.81
C ALA A 281 19.79 -2.39 -6.88
N PRO A 282 20.43 -2.57 -8.06
CA PRO A 282 21.53 -3.51 -8.23
C PRO A 282 22.75 -3.26 -7.33
N ARG A 283 22.98 -1.99 -6.94
CA ARG A 283 24.04 -1.54 -6.03
C ARG A 283 23.93 -2.09 -4.61
N HIS A 284 22.71 -2.41 -4.16
CA HIS A 284 22.45 -2.90 -2.81
C HIS A 284 22.39 -4.44 -2.73
N LEU A 285 22.58 -5.14 -3.86
CA LEU A 285 22.71 -6.60 -3.92
C LEU A 285 24.13 -7.06 -3.54
N THR A 286 24.60 -6.69 -2.33
CA THR A 286 25.91 -7.11 -1.78
C THR A 286 25.77 -8.26 -0.77
N ALA A 287 26.86 -8.69 -0.12
CA ALA A 287 26.80 -9.70 0.94
C ALA A 287 26.44 -9.09 2.31
N GLU A 288 26.92 -7.87 2.54
CA GLU A 288 26.81 -7.11 3.79
C GLU A 288 25.39 -6.61 4.03
N ALA A 289 24.62 -6.39 2.95
CA ALA A 289 23.26 -5.89 2.99
C ALA A 289 22.17 -6.98 3.08
N GLU A 290 22.52 -8.28 3.17
CA GLU A 290 21.54 -9.37 3.03
C GLU A 290 20.37 -9.30 4.04
N THR A 291 20.64 -9.00 5.31
CA THR A 291 19.60 -8.90 6.36
C THR A 291 18.68 -7.70 6.14
N LEU A 292 19.26 -6.54 5.83
CA LEU A 292 18.57 -5.28 5.58
C LEU A 292 17.71 -5.36 4.32
N LEU A 293 18.27 -5.88 3.22
CA LEU A 293 17.52 -6.19 2.01
C LEU A 293 16.35 -7.15 2.27
N SER A 294 16.55 -8.17 3.10
CA SER A 294 15.46 -9.11 3.44
C SER A 294 14.31 -8.41 4.18
N ALA A 295 14.63 -7.51 5.13
CA ALA A 295 13.63 -6.72 5.83
C ALA A 295 12.91 -5.75 4.86
N THR A 296 13.66 -5.00 4.03
CA THR A 296 13.05 -4.11 3.02
C THR A 296 12.15 -4.88 2.06
N LEU A 297 12.55 -6.06 1.55
CA LEU A 297 11.70 -6.84 0.66
C LEU A 297 10.40 -7.33 1.31
N ILE A 298 10.40 -7.60 2.62
CA ILE A 298 9.16 -7.91 3.36
C ILE A 298 8.28 -6.65 3.45
N HIS A 299 8.85 -5.49 3.81
CA HIS A 299 8.16 -4.19 3.83
C HIS A 299 7.49 -3.87 2.48
N GLU A 300 8.25 -3.89 1.39
CA GLU A 300 7.75 -3.58 0.04
C GLU A 300 6.61 -4.52 -0.39
N VAL A 301 6.74 -5.82 -0.13
CA VAL A 301 5.69 -6.78 -0.48
C VAL A 301 4.45 -6.64 0.41
N MET A 302 4.54 -6.07 1.62
CA MET A 302 3.34 -5.72 2.42
C MET A 302 2.52 -4.60 1.79
N HIS A 303 3.15 -3.59 1.16
CA HIS A 303 2.44 -2.59 0.36
C HIS A 303 1.67 -3.25 -0.80
N VAL A 304 2.31 -4.20 -1.52
CA VAL A 304 1.64 -4.98 -2.58
C VAL A 304 0.46 -5.79 -2.04
N LEU A 305 0.62 -6.44 -0.88
CA LEU A 305 -0.40 -7.33 -0.32
C LEU A 305 -1.63 -6.58 0.22
N GLY A 306 -1.46 -5.34 0.71
CA GLY A 306 -2.58 -4.51 1.14
C GLY A 306 -2.30 -3.37 2.11
N PHE A 307 -1.05 -3.14 2.52
CA PHE A 307 -0.70 -2.01 3.39
C PHE A 307 -0.52 -0.74 2.55
N ASP A 308 -1.62 -0.19 2.05
CA ASP A 308 -1.59 0.97 1.14
C ASP A 308 -2.95 1.72 1.19
N PRO A 309 -2.97 3.07 1.19
CA PRO A 309 -4.22 3.84 1.20
C PRO A 309 -5.22 3.48 0.09
N HIS A 310 -4.74 3.13 -1.12
CA HIS A 310 -5.64 2.68 -2.18
C HIS A 310 -6.19 1.28 -1.88
N ALA A 311 -5.37 0.36 -1.36
CA ALA A 311 -5.81 -0.95 -0.92
C ALA A 311 -6.88 -0.88 0.19
N PHE A 312 -6.76 0.06 1.13
CA PHE A 312 -7.72 0.25 2.23
C PHE A 312 -9.15 0.49 1.72
N ALA A 313 -9.33 1.20 0.61
CA ALA A 313 -10.65 1.45 0.00
C ALA A 313 -11.36 0.15 -0.46
N HIS A 314 -10.63 -0.95 -0.60
CA HIS A 314 -11.15 -2.24 -1.05
C HIS A 314 -11.24 -3.30 0.07
N PHE A 315 -10.86 -2.97 1.31
CA PHE A 315 -10.93 -3.90 2.44
C PHE A 315 -12.36 -4.36 2.72
N ARG A 316 -12.50 -5.59 3.22
CA ARG A 316 -13.80 -6.25 3.40
C ARG A 316 -14.02 -6.74 4.83
N ASP A 317 -15.28 -6.76 5.25
CA ASP A 317 -15.69 -7.36 6.51
C ASP A 317 -15.69 -8.91 6.43
N ASP A 318 -15.91 -9.60 7.55
CA ASP A 318 -15.99 -11.07 7.59
C ASP A 318 -17.17 -11.62 6.74
N ARG A 319 -18.10 -10.76 6.29
CA ARG A 319 -19.18 -11.09 5.34
C ARG A 319 -18.79 -10.83 3.88
N LYS A 320 -17.55 -10.41 3.59
CA LYS A 320 -17.04 -9.98 2.28
C LYS A 320 -17.67 -8.71 1.66
N ARG A 321 -18.37 -7.90 2.45
CA ARG A 321 -18.87 -6.59 1.99
C ARG A 321 -17.75 -5.55 2.11
N ARG A 322 -17.72 -4.55 1.23
CA ARG A 322 -16.73 -3.46 1.33
C ARG A 322 -16.88 -2.74 2.68
N ARG A 323 -15.77 -2.48 3.38
CA ARG A 323 -15.79 -1.72 4.64
C ARG A 323 -16.06 -0.25 4.34
N SER A 324 -17.04 0.34 5.04
CA SER A 324 -17.33 1.77 4.96
C SER A 324 -16.32 2.65 5.71
N LYS A 325 -15.54 2.05 6.62
CA LYS A 325 -14.54 2.71 7.45
C LYS A 325 -13.38 1.75 7.71
N VAL A 326 -12.17 2.21 7.43
CA VAL A 326 -10.90 1.48 7.62
C VAL A 326 -9.93 2.37 8.38
N THR A 327 -9.79 3.60 7.89
CA THR A 327 -9.15 4.70 8.59
C THR A 327 -10.19 5.71 9.10
N GLU A 328 -9.80 6.46 10.12
CA GLU A 328 -10.53 7.59 10.68
C GLU A 328 -9.56 8.74 10.89
N GLN A 329 -9.83 9.90 10.30
CA GLN A 329 -9.02 11.11 10.47
C GLN A 329 -9.75 12.09 11.39
N LEU A 330 -9.13 12.46 12.51
CA LEU A 330 -9.72 13.32 13.54
C LEU A 330 -8.67 14.31 14.07
N MET A 331 -9.12 15.48 14.53
CA MET A 331 -8.27 16.36 15.34
C MET A 331 -8.10 15.72 16.73
N ASP A 332 -6.86 15.47 17.13
CA ASP A 332 -6.56 15.03 18.49
C ASP A 332 -6.24 16.25 19.37
N GLU A 333 -7.07 16.51 20.38
CA GLU A 333 -6.92 17.66 21.27
C GLU A 333 -5.70 17.55 22.20
N LYS A 334 -5.25 16.33 22.53
CA LYS A 334 -4.08 16.11 23.40
C LYS A 334 -2.77 16.27 22.65
N LEU A 335 -2.72 15.76 21.40
CA LEU A 335 -1.55 15.89 20.53
C LEU A 335 -1.53 17.24 19.80
N GLY A 336 -2.67 17.91 19.63
CA GLY A 336 -2.77 19.22 18.97
C GLY A 336 -2.61 19.16 17.44
N ARG A 337 -2.89 18.01 16.83
CA ARG A 337 -2.74 17.76 15.37
C ARG A 337 -3.87 16.88 14.82
N MET A 338 -4.02 16.87 13.50
CA MET A 338 -4.87 15.90 12.81
C MET A 338 -4.18 14.54 12.79
N VAL A 339 -4.85 13.48 13.24
CA VAL A 339 -4.31 12.12 13.30
C VAL A 339 -5.18 11.19 12.46
N THR A 340 -4.55 10.33 11.66
CA THR A 340 -5.23 9.25 10.92
C THR A 340 -5.05 7.93 11.67
N ARG A 341 -6.14 7.25 12.02
CA ARG A 341 -6.13 6.00 12.80
C ARG A 341 -6.74 4.85 12.02
N VAL A 342 -6.09 3.68 11.99
CA VAL A 342 -6.70 2.43 11.55
C VAL A 342 -7.63 1.91 12.63
N VAL A 343 -8.92 1.81 12.30
CA VAL A 343 -10.01 1.43 13.22
C VAL A 343 -10.51 -0.01 12.96
N LEU A 344 -9.63 -0.87 12.43
CA LEU A 344 -9.94 -2.25 12.07
C LEU A 344 -9.98 -3.16 13.33
N PRO A 345 -10.93 -4.11 13.45
CA PRO A 345 -11.21 -4.80 14.71
C PRO A 345 -10.03 -5.59 15.32
N ARG A 346 -9.30 -6.35 14.51
CA ARG A 346 -8.13 -7.14 14.94
C ARG A 346 -6.92 -6.25 15.16
N VAL A 347 -6.74 -5.18 14.37
CA VAL A 347 -5.69 -4.17 14.60
C VAL A 347 -5.88 -3.50 15.96
N VAL A 348 -7.10 -3.05 16.27
CA VAL A 348 -7.45 -2.45 17.58
C VAL A 348 -7.21 -3.46 18.71
N MET A 349 -7.76 -4.67 18.58
CA MET A 349 -7.61 -5.74 19.58
C MET A 349 -6.13 -6.08 19.86
N HIS A 350 -5.32 -6.33 18.82
CA HIS A 350 -3.91 -6.63 18.99
C HIS A 350 -3.11 -5.45 19.56
N SER A 351 -3.47 -4.22 19.19
CA SER A 351 -2.88 -3.01 19.79
C SER A 351 -3.21 -2.91 21.27
N ARG A 352 -4.49 -3.06 21.69
CA ARG A 352 -4.88 -3.06 23.11
C ARG A 352 -4.10 -4.09 23.91
N HIS A 353 -3.94 -5.30 23.37
CA HIS A 353 -3.14 -6.37 24.00
C HIS A 353 -1.63 -6.09 24.04
N HIS A 354 -1.07 -5.38 23.06
CA HIS A 354 0.35 -4.98 23.04
C HIS A 354 0.64 -3.88 24.07
N TYR A 355 -0.14 -2.80 24.05
CA TYR A 355 0.05 -1.66 24.94
C TYR A 355 -0.51 -1.88 26.36
N GLY A 356 -1.35 -2.90 26.59
CA GLY A 356 -2.12 -3.03 27.83
C GLY A 356 -3.21 -1.95 27.96
N ALA A 357 -3.73 -1.47 26.83
CA ALA A 357 -4.63 -0.32 26.74
C ALA A 357 -6.10 -0.75 26.57
N PHE A 358 -6.64 -1.52 27.51
CA PHE A 358 -7.98 -2.13 27.46
C PHE A 358 -9.18 -1.17 27.59
N SER A 359 -9.00 0.12 27.30
CA SER A 359 -10.03 1.16 27.49
C SER A 359 -10.76 1.51 26.19
N GLU A 360 -12.04 1.88 26.31
CA GLU A 360 -12.82 2.50 25.22
C GLU A 360 -12.13 3.73 24.59
N ASN A 361 -11.32 4.46 25.37
CA ASN A 361 -10.60 5.66 24.91
C ASN A 361 -9.55 5.37 23.81
N PHE A 362 -9.11 4.12 23.63
CA PHE A 362 -8.27 3.74 22.50
C PHE A 362 -9.14 3.28 21.33
N THR A 363 -9.23 4.08 20.26
CA THR A 363 -10.16 3.85 19.14
C THR A 363 -9.50 3.30 17.87
N GLY A 364 -8.19 3.40 17.73
CA GLY A 364 -7.45 2.97 16.54
C GLY A 364 -5.95 3.20 16.65
N LEU A 365 -5.16 2.47 15.85
CA LEU A 365 -3.70 2.63 15.78
C LEU A 365 -3.33 3.69 14.75
N GLU A 366 -2.39 4.59 15.10
CA GLU A 366 -2.05 5.74 14.26
C GLU A 366 -1.21 5.35 13.04
N LEU A 367 -1.57 5.90 11.89
CA LEU A 367 -0.74 5.92 10.69
C LEU A 367 0.13 7.17 10.72
N GLU A 368 1.32 7.03 10.14
CA GLU A 368 2.29 8.11 9.96
C GLU A 368 1.64 9.31 9.26
N ASP A 369 1.82 10.51 9.82
CA ASP A 369 1.38 11.77 9.23
C ASP A 369 2.57 12.69 8.85
N GLY A 370 3.78 12.31 9.24
CA GLY A 370 5.04 12.88 8.76
C GLY A 370 5.52 12.28 7.43
N GLY A 371 6.69 12.76 7.00
CA GLY A 371 7.22 12.49 5.66
C GLY A 371 6.42 13.18 4.56
N GLY A 372 6.58 12.72 3.32
CA GLY A 372 5.78 13.16 2.18
C GLY A 372 4.65 12.18 1.82
N ARG A 373 4.16 12.31 0.58
CA ARG A 373 2.90 11.69 0.12
C ARG A 373 2.83 10.18 0.26
N GLY A 374 3.96 9.49 0.11
CA GLY A 374 3.99 8.04 0.13
C GLY A 374 4.46 7.45 1.44
N THR A 375 4.99 8.26 2.36
CA THR A 375 5.27 7.84 3.73
C THR A 375 4.02 8.03 4.60
N SER A 376 3.35 9.16 4.45
CA SER A 376 2.10 9.48 5.18
C SER A 376 0.93 8.57 4.77
N GLY A 377 0.22 8.03 5.76
CA GLY A 377 -1.00 7.21 5.59
C GLY A 377 -0.78 5.77 5.10
N SER A 378 0.40 5.45 4.61
CA SER A 378 0.83 4.12 4.12
C SER A 378 1.74 3.37 5.11
N HIS A 379 2.10 4.01 6.23
CA HIS A 379 2.96 3.46 7.27
C HIS A 379 2.31 3.60 8.64
N TRP A 380 2.75 2.78 9.60
CA TRP A 380 2.49 3.05 11.00
C TRP A 380 3.27 4.24 11.51
N GLU A 381 2.64 5.01 12.40
CA GLU A 381 3.24 6.10 13.17
C GLU A 381 4.51 5.63 13.89
N LYS A 382 5.68 6.13 13.48
CA LYS A 382 6.96 5.65 14.04
C LYS A 382 7.14 6.05 15.51
N ARG A 383 6.52 7.12 16.01
CA ARG A 383 6.46 7.40 17.46
C ARG A 383 5.91 6.19 18.24
N LEU A 384 4.84 5.56 17.74
CA LEU A 384 4.14 4.50 18.44
C LEU A 384 4.72 3.10 18.18
N LEU A 385 5.28 2.84 16.99
CA LEU A 385 5.73 1.51 16.56
C LEU A 385 7.26 1.35 16.41
N MET A 386 8.02 2.45 16.34
CA MET A 386 9.49 2.54 16.31
C MET A 386 10.22 1.64 15.32
N ASN A 387 10.54 0.40 15.71
CA ASN A 387 11.27 -0.59 14.91
C ASN A 387 10.33 -1.60 14.24
N GLU A 388 9.03 -1.36 14.23
CA GLU A 388 8.13 -2.17 13.42
C GLU A 388 8.37 -1.94 11.93
N ILE A 389 8.32 -3.03 11.16
CA ILE A 389 8.74 -3.08 9.77
C ILE A 389 7.98 -2.12 8.85
N MET A 390 6.72 -1.81 9.14
CA MET A 390 5.87 -0.88 8.36
C MET A 390 5.85 0.54 8.89
N THR A 391 6.84 0.95 9.70
CA THR A 391 7.13 2.38 9.92
C THR A 391 7.85 2.97 8.70
N GLY A 392 7.91 4.30 8.57
CA GLY A 392 8.55 4.99 7.43
C GLY A 392 10.09 4.84 7.31
N SER A 393 10.68 3.86 7.99
CA SER A 393 12.10 3.53 7.90
C SER A 393 12.37 2.08 8.30
N VAL A 394 13.23 1.39 7.56
CA VAL A 394 13.62 0.00 7.83
C VAL A 394 15.07 -0.07 8.32
N ASP A 395 15.33 -0.97 9.27
CA ASP A 395 16.66 -1.29 9.81
C ASP A 395 16.85 -2.81 9.99
N THR A 396 18.06 -3.23 10.40
CA THR A 396 18.42 -4.66 10.54
C THR A 396 17.76 -5.38 11.73
N ARG A 397 17.06 -4.64 12.60
CA ARG A 397 16.29 -5.11 13.75
C ARG A 397 14.80 -4.80 13.58
N SER A 398 14.34 -4.50 12.36
CA SER A 398 12.92 -4.31 12.07
C SER A 398 12.13 -5.60 12.34
N VAL A 399 10.96 -5.47 12.98
CA VAL A 399 10.13 -6.60 13.42
C VAL A 399 8.76 -6.58 12.75
N VAL A 400 8.23 -7.75 12.36
CA VAL A 400 6.84 -7.86 11.87
C VAL A 400 5.88 -8.05 13.03
N SER A 401 5.12 -7.02 13.38
CA SER A 401 4.19 -7.08 14.51
C SER A 401 2.91 -7.86 14.20
N LYS A 402 2.22 -8.25 15.28
CA LYS A 402 0.85 -8.75 15.18
C LYS A 402 -0.12 -7.70 14.62
N MET A 403 0.14 -6.40 14.80
CA MET A 403 -0.72 -5.33 14.29
C MET A 403 -0.70 -5.26 12.75
N THR A 404 0.48 -5.42 12.14
CA THR A 404 0.63 -5.49 10.68
C THR A 404 -0.01 -6.74 10.09
N LEU A 405 0.20 -7.91 10.70
CA LEU A 405 -0.49 -9.13 10.29
C LEU A 405 -2.01 -9.04 10.47
N ALA A 406 -2.48 -8.35 11.52
CA ALA A 406 -3.90 -8.13 11.78
C ALA A 406 -4.54 -7.20 10.74
N LEU A 407 -3.84 -6.17 10.27
CA LEU A 407 -4.29 -5.31 9.18
C LEU A 407 -4.49 -6.13 7.90
N LEU A 408 -3.55 -7.02 7.57
CA LEU A 408 -3.67 -7.92 6.44
C LEU A 408 -4.83 -8.93 6.63
N GLU A 409 -5.09 -9.45 7.83
CA GLU A 409 -6.29 -10.28 8.06
C GLU A 409 -7.60 -9.49 7.93
N ASP A 410 -7.67 -8.28 8.51
CA ASP A 410 -8.87 -7.43 8.48
C ASP A 410 -9.19 -6.84 7.09
N SER A 411 -8.28 -6.94 6.12
CA SER A 411 -8.59 -6.75 4.69
C SER A 411 -9.68 -7.71 4.19
N GLY A 412 -9.91 -8.83 4.88
CA GLY A 412 -10.79 -9.93 4.50
C GLY A 412 -10.14 -10.91 3.52
N TRP A 413 -9.04 -10.53 2.87
CA TRP A 413 -8.34 -11.31 1.86
C TRP A 413 -7.54 -12.46 2.46
N TYR A 414 -6.77 -12.19 3.51
CA TYR A 414 -5.88 -13.16 4.13
C TYR A 414 -6.47 -13.76 5.41
N ARG A 415 -5.78 -14.74 5.98
CA ARG A 415 -5.86 -15.15 7.38
C ARG A 415 -4.42 -15.17 7.88
N ALA A 416 -4.14 -14.44 8.95
CA ALA A 416 -2.79 -14.35 9.47
C ALA A 416 -2.43 -15.55 10.34
N ASN A 417 -1.15 -15.89 10.34
CA ASN A 417 -0.53 -16.80 11.27
C ASN A 417 0.27 -16.00 12.30
N TYR A 418 -0.37 -15.53 13.37
CA TYR A 418 0.25 -14.72 14.43
C TYR A 418 1.38 -15.42 15.22
N SER A 419 1.69 -16.69 14.93
CA SER A 419 2.89 -17.36 15.43
C SER A 419 4.17 -17.00 14.65
N MET A 420 4.02 -16.44 13.43
CA MET A 420 5.09 -15.86 12.62
C MET A 420 5.36 -14.38 12.92
N ALA A 421 4.57 -13.76 13.81
CA ALA A 421 4.82 -12.38 14.23
C ALA A 421 5.98 -12.33 15.21
N ASP A 422 6.88 -11.38 14.96
CA ASP A 422 8.02 -11.09 15.84
C ASP A 422 7.56 -10.44 17.15
N HIS A 423 8.49 -10.36 18.10
CA HIS A 423 8.25 -9.64 19.35
C HIS A 423 8.57 -8.16 19.20
N LEU A 424 7.54 -7.31 19.22
CA LEU A 424 7.71 -5.87 19.40
C LEU A 424 7.77 -5.57 20.91
N ASP A 425 8.88 -4.98 21.36
CA ASP A 425 9.04 -4.52 22.75
C ASP A 425 8.58 -3.06 22.94
N TRP A 426 8.66 -2.23 21.89
CA TRP A 426 8.42 -0.80 21.98
C TRP A 426 6.96 -0.48 22.35
N GLY A 427 6.76 0.33 23.39
CA GLY A 427 5.43 0.71 23.91
C GLY A 427 4.71 -0.42 24.65
N ARG A 428 5.29 -1.61 24.76
CA ARG A 428 4.63 -2.79 25.35
C ARG A 428 4.24 -2.52 26.82
N ASN A 429 2.99 -2.83 27.16
CA ASN A 429 2.38 -2.61 28.48
C ASN A 429 2.46 -1.17 29.04
N GLN A 430 2.67 -0.13 28.22
CA GLN A 430 2.76 1.27 28.70
C GLN A 430 1.40 1.94 28.98
N GLY A 431 0.29 1.29 28.62
CA GLY A 431 -1.08 1.77 28.81
C GLY A 431 -1.53 2.86 27.83
N THR A 432 -2.79 3.29 27.97
CA THR A 432 -3.45 4.26 27.08
C THR A 432 -2.77 5.65 27.06
N ASP A 433 -2.04 6.00 28.12
CA ASP A 433 -1.32 7.28 28.18
C ASP A 433 -0.18 7.35 27.17
N PHE A 434 0.49 6.23 26.86
CA PHE A 434 1.55 6.17 25.85
C PHE A 434 1.02 6.51 24.45
N LEU A 435 -0.19 6.06 24.16
CA LEU A 435 -0.85 6.23 22.86
C LEU A 435 -1.41 7.65 22.70
N THR A 436 -2.06 8.16 23.74
CA THR A 436 -2.86 9.39 23.66
C THR A 436 -2.17 10.64 24.19
N SER A 437 -1.00 10.53 24.82
CA SER A 437 -0.28 11.69 25.38
C SER A 437 0.93 12.07 24.53
N PRO A 438 1.27 13.37 24.44
CA PRO A 438 2.56 13.83 23.95
C PRO A 438 3.74 13.10 24.62
N CYS A 439 4.76 12.76 23.84
CA CYS A 439 5.84 11.87 24.29
C CYS A 439 6.75 12.46 25.38
N ASN A 440 6.75 13.77 25.57
CA ASN A 440 7.41 14.41 26.71
C ASN A 440 6.76 14.10 28.08
N LEU A 441 5.57 13.48 28.09
CA LEU A 441 4.89 12.97 29.28
C LEU A 441 5.12 11.47 29.50
N TRP A 442 5.84 10.79 28.60
CA TRP A 442 6.15 9.36 28.75
C TRP A 442 7.15 9.11 29.89
N LYS A 443 7.17 7.87 30.37
CA LYS A 443 7.91 7.43 31.56
C LYS A 443 9.09 6.53 31.19
N GLY A 444 10.10 6.50 32.06
CA GLY A 444 11.28 5.66 31.88
C GLY A 444 12.06 6.00 30.61
N ALA A 445 12.69 5.00 30.00
CA ALA A 445 13.59 5.21 28.86
C ALA A 445 12.90 5.55 27.51
N TYR A 446 11.57 5.64 27.49
CA TYR A 446 10.80 6.16 26.35
C TYR A 446 10.91 7.68 26.20
N HIS A 447 11.38 8.40 27.23
CA HIS A 447 11.57 9.86 27.18
C HIS A 447 12.90 10.28 27.81
N CYS A 448 13.57 11.29 27.24
CA CYS A 448 14.77 11.89 27.79
C CYS A 448 14.86 13.40 27.50
N ASN A 449 15.25 14.21 28.48
CA ASN A 449 15.18 15.68 28.39
C ASN A 449 16.55 16.39 28.36
N THR A 450 17.65 15.66 28.50
CA THR A 450 19.01 16.22 28.70
C THR A 450 19.95 15.71 27.61
N THR A 451 20.52 16.62 26.82
CA THR A 451 21.37 16.30 25.66
C THR A 451 22.57 15.45 26.06
N GLN A 452 22.83 14.36 25.33
CA GLN A 452 23.93 13.43 25.58
C GLN A 452 23.95 12.79 26.99
N LEU A 453 22.83 12.84 27.73
CA LEU A 453 22.69 12.04 28.95
C LEU A 453 22.82 10.55 28.60
N SER A 454 23.74 9.85 29.25
CA SER A 454 23.84 8.39 29.15
C SER A 454 22.69 7.74 29.90
N GLY A 455 22.07 6.73 29.29
CA GLY A 455 21.01 5.92 29.88
C GLY A 455 21.05 4.48 29.38
N CYS A 456 19.95 3.77 29.63
CA CYS A 456 19.69 2.46 29.04
C CYS A 456 18.57 2.59 28.01
N THR A 457 18.60 1.76 26.97
CA THR A 457 17.46 1.64 26.04
C THR A 457 16.20 1.13 26.76
N TYR A 458 15.03 1.36 26.16
CA TYR A 458 13.73 0.94 26.70
C TYR A 458 13.63 -0.56 27.03
N ASN A 459 14.26 -1.42 26.21
CA ASN A 459 14.36 -2.87 26.43
C ASN A 459 15.61 -3.30 27.24
N ARG A 460 16.40 -2.33 27.71
CA ARG A 460 17.66 -2.51 28.46
C ARG A 460 18.72 -3.36 27.76
N GLU A 461 18.65 -3.55 26.44
CA GLU A 461 19.63 -4.37 25.72
C GLU A 461 20.94 -3.65 25.42
N ALA A 462 20.96 -2.33 25.49
CA ALA A 462 22.15 -1.52 25.28
C ALA A 462 22.24 -0.33 26.26
N GLU A 463 23.47 0.09 26.53
CA GLU A 463 23.75 1.47 26.90
C GLU A 463 23.39 2.40 25.73
N GLY A 464 22.87 3.57 26.06
CA GLY A 464 22.43 4.55 25.08
C GLY A 464 22.62 5.99 25.54
N TYR A 465 22.21 6.90 24.68
CA TYR A 465 22.24 8.34 24.91
C TYR A 465 20.94 9.00 24.49
N CYS A 466 20.74 10.23 24.96
CA CYS A 466 19.62 11.08 24.54
C CYS A 466 20.02 11.98 23.36
N PRO A 467 19.50 11.75 22.13
CA PRO A 467 19.86 12.49 20.93
C PRO A 467 18.94 13.71 20.74
N ILE A 468 19.27 14.81 21.42
CA ILE A 468 18.57 16.09 21.26
C ILE A 468 19.32 16.95 20.24
N VAL A 469 18.62 17.41 19.21
CA VAL A 469 19.14 18.27 18.15
C VAL A 469 18.51 19.65 18.18
N SER A 470 19.20 20.64 17.58
CA SER A 470 18.69 21.99 17.38
C SER A 470 18.53 22.23 15.88
N TYR A 471 17.31 22.53 15.45
CA TYR A 471 16.97 22.82 14.06
C TYR A 471 17.24 24.28 13.71
N SER A 472 17.42 24.57 12.42
CA SER A 472 17.61 25.93 11.88
C SER A 472 16.35 26.79 11.96
N GLY A 473 15.17 26.17 12.02
CA GLY A 473 13.88 26.81 12.21
C GLY A 473 13.11 26.21 13.39
N ASP A 474 12.03 26.90 13.74
CA ASP A 474 11.06 26.49 14.75
C ASP A 474 10.34 25.19 14.36
N LEU A 475 10.17 24.26 15.30
CA LEU A 475 9.34 23.06 15.11
C LEU A 475 7.83 23.40 15.07
N PRO A 476 6.97 22.53 14.51
CA PRO A 476 5.51 22.66 14.62
C PRO A 476 5.07 22.77 16.09
N GLN A 477 4.03 23.55 16.38
CA GLN A 477 3.62 23.85 17.76
C GLN A 477 3.34 22.57 18.59
N TRP A 478 2.77 21.53 17.98
CA TRP A 478 2.49 20.23 18.59
C TRP A 478 3.75 19.37 18.87
N ALA A 479 4.87 19.67 18.22
CA ALA A 479 6.17 18.99 18.39
C ALA A 479 7.15 19.74 19.32
N ARG A 480 6.73 20.87 19.92
CA ARG A 480 7.59 21.69 20.79
C ARG A 480 7.64 21.14 22.22
N TYR A 481 8.48 20.13 22.42
CA TYR A 481 8.66 19.49 23.74
C TYR A 481 9.63 20.22 24.67
N PHE A 482 10.42 21.16 24.14
CA PHE A 482 11.47 21.89 24.86
C PHE A 482 11.14 23.38 24.98
N PRO A 483 11.71 24.09 25.98
CA PRO A 483 11.56 25.55 26.11
C PRO A 483 12.06 26.32 24.88
N GLN A 484 13.03 25.76 24.14
CA GLN A 484 13.48 26.28 22.86
C GLN A 484 12.63 25.65 21.74
N ALA A 485 11.92 26.49 20.98
CA ALA A 485 11.01 26.07 19.92
C ALA A 485 11.66 25.32 18.75
N ASN A 486 12.99 25.42 18.59
CA ASN A 486 13.77 24.72 17.57
C ASN A 486 14.49 23.46 18.10
N LYS A 487 14.18 22.95 19.30
CA LYS A 487 14.79 21.72 19.84
C LYS A 487 13.81 20.56 19.85
N GLY A 488 14.33 19.39 19.48
CA GLY A 488 13.60 18.12 19.48
C GLY A 488 14.53 16.92 19.33
N GLY A 489 13.95 15.74 19.16
CA GLY A 489 14.64 14.51 18.80
C GLY A 489 14.95 14.45 17.31
N GLN A 490 15.87 13.56 16.92
CA GLN A 490 16.43 13.53 15.56
C GLN A 490 15.43 13.18 14.44
N SER A 491 14.40 12.38 14.72
CA SER A 491 13.53 11.80 13.70
C SER A 491 12.19 12.53 13.63
N SER A 492 11.91 13.13 12.48
CA SER A 492 10.62 13.79 12.18
C SER A 492 9.45 12.80 12.17
N LEU A 493 9.67 11.58 11.63
CA LEU A 493 8.69 10.48 11.64
C LEU A 493 8.37 9.98 13.07
N ALA A 494 9.25 10.20 14.04
CA ALA A 494 8.97 9.90 15.43
C ALA A 494 8.48 11.14 16.19
N ASP A 495 7.75 12.04 15.51
CA ASP A 495 7.23 13.32 16.04
C ASP A 495 8.26 14.25 16.68
N TYR A 496 9.56 14.11 16.37
CA TYR A 496 10.65 14.77 17.10
C TYR A 496 10.71 14.38 18.60
N CYS A 497 10.16 13.21 18.96
CA CYS A 497 10.26 12.65 20.30
C CYS A 497 11.70 12.31 20.67
N THR A 498 12.04 12.51 21.94
CA THR A 498 13.39 12.30 22.49
C THR A 498 13.38 11.10 23.43
N TYR A 499 14.10 10.04 23.04
CA TYR A 499 14.16 8.75 23.73
C TYR A 499 15.61 8.24 23.73
N PHE A 500 15.93 7.23 24.55
CA PHE A 500 17.29 6.69 24.58
C PHE A 500 17.57 5.80 23.37
N VAL A 501 18.52 6.23 22.53
CA VAL A 501 19.05 5.47 21.39
C VAL A 501 20.32 4.74 21.81
N ALA A 502 20.47 3.49 21.39
CA ALA A 502 21.67 2.68 21.67
C ALA A 502 22.93 3.32 21.07
N TYR A 503 24.06 3.25 21.76
CA TYR A 503 25.36 3.45 21.11
C TYR A 503 25.65 2.29 20.16
N SER A 504 26.42 2.53 19.09
CA SER A 504 26.84 1.49 18.14
C SER A 504 27.64 0.37 18.80
N ASP A 505 28.45 0.69 19.81
CA ASP A 505 29.23 -0.21 20.67
C ASP A 505 28.54 -0.54 22.01
N GLY A 506 27.33 0.00 22.25
CA GLY A 506 26.65 -0.03 23.55
C GLY A 506 25.95 -1.34 23.90
N SER A 507 26.03 -2.36 23.05
CA SER A 507 25.31 -3.63 23.25
C SER A 507 25.74 -4.32 24.55
N CYS A 508 24.77 -4.64 25.41
CA CYS A 508 24.97 -5.50 26.57
C CYS A 508 24.77 -6.98 26.24
N THR A 509 23.96 -7.29 25.22
CA THR A 509 23.57 -8.67 24.89
C THR A 509 24.60 -9.41 24.03
N ASP A 510 25.48 -8.68 23.35
CA ASP A 510 26.55 -9.26 22.53
C ASP A 510 27.83 -9.46 23.35
N SER A 511 28.38 -10.68 23.34
CA SER A 511 29.68 -10.99 23.94
C SER A 511 30.86 -10.49 23.12
N ASN A 512 30.64 -10.18 21.84
CA ASN A 512 31.63 -9.67 20.89
C ASN A 512 31.48 -8.15 20.64
N SER A 513 30.73 -7.44 21.51
CA SER A 513 30.57 -5.98 21.40
C SER A 513 31.92 -5.29 21.32
N ALA A 514 32.02 -4.23 20.49
CA ALA A 514 33.25 -3.47 20.28
C ALA A 514 33.79 -2.80 21.56
N ARG A 515 32.96 -2.68 22.61
CA ARG A 515 33.32 -2.11 23.92
C ARG A 515 33.50 -3.18 24.99
N GLU A 516 34.74 -3.33 25.45
CA GLU A 516 35.09 -4.31 26.50
C GLU A 516 34.40 -4.03 27.85
N PRO A 517 34.07 -5.06 28.66
CA PRO A 517 33.54 -4.91 30.02
C PRO A 517 34.51 -4.23 31.00
N ASP A 518 34.05 -3.14 31.62
CA ASP A 518 34.84 -2.47 32.66
C ASP A 518 34.84 -3.27 33.98
N ARG A 519 35.95 -3.94 34.25
CA ARG A 519 36.20 -4.73 35.48
C ARG A 519 36.24 -3.88 36.76
N MET A 520 36.44 -2.57 36.67
CA MET A 520 36.38 -1.63 37.80
C MET A 520 34.93 -1.28 38.16
N LEU A 521 34.00 -1.35 37.20
CA LEU A 521 32.56 -1.17 37.42
C LEU A 521 31.84 -2.50 37.67
N GLY A 522 32.51 -3.63 37.38
CA GLY A 522 31.97 -4.98 37.57
C GLY A 522 31.06 -5.44 36.43
N GLU A 523 31.22 -4.84 35.25
CA GLU A 523 30.40 -5.13 34.06
C GLU A 523 30.65 -6.54 33.50
N VAL A 524 29.61 -7.08 32.86
CA VAL A 524 29.67 -8.27 32.02
C VAL A 524 28.74 -8.09 30.81
N ARG A 525 29.17 -8.53 29.62
CA ARG A 525 28.38 -8.54 28.39
C ARG A 525 28.10 -9.97 27.91
N GLY A 526 27.06 -10.14 27.10
CA GLY A 526 26.56 -11.43 26.62
C GLY A 526 25.05 -11.60 26.85
N SER A 527 24.42 -12.62 26.27
CA SER A 527 22.96 -12.69 26.05
C SER A 527 22.06 -12.49 27.29
N ARG A 528 22.52 -12.88 28.49
CA ARG A 528 21.83 -12.67 29.78
C ARG A 528 22.15 -11.35 30.48
N SER A 529 22.86 -10.44 29.82
CA SER A 529 23.22 -9.15 30.38
C SER A 529 22.26 -8.07 29.90
N ARG A 530 21.98 -7.09 30.76
CA ARG A 530 21.11 -5.94 30.48
C ARG A 530 21.71 -4.68 31.09
N CYS A 531 21.40 -3.55 30.49
CA CYS A 531 21.79 -2.23 30.94
C CYS A 531 21.02 -1.84 32.21
N MET A 532 21.77 -1.41 33.22
CA MET A 532 21.25 -0.91 34.48
C MET A 532 22.01 0.35 34.89
N THR A 533 21.31 1.27 35.55
CA THR A 533 21.93 2.47 36.12
C THR A 533 22.79 2.06 37.30
N SER A 534 24.05 2.48 37.31
CA SER A 534 25.08 2.01 38.23
C SER A 534 26.04 3.13 38.63
N SER A 535 26.22 3.26 39.95
CA SER A 535 27.28 4.04 40.57
C SER A 535 28.42 3.17 41.10
N LEU A 536 28.40 1.86 40.81
CA LEU A 536 29.38 0.91 41.33
C LEU A 536 30.81 1.23 40.87
N VAL A 537 31.75 1.22 41.82
CA VAL A 537 33.20 1.34 41.59
C VAL A 537 33.91 0.41 42.56
N ARG A 538 34.80 -0.46 42.07
CA ARG A 538 35.54 -1.41 42.90
C ARG A 538 36.30 -0.68 44.03
N SER A 539 36.16 -1.15 45.26
CA SER A 539 36.75 -0.49 46.43
C SER A 539 38.28 -0.35 46.29
N GLY A 540 38.79 0.85 46.55
CA GLY A 540 40.19 1.23 46.30
C GLY A 540 40.40 2.06 45.02
N PHE A 541 39.40 2.11 44.12
CA PHE A 541 39.42 2.97 42.93
C PHE A 541 38.47 4.16 43.11
N VAL A 542 38.79 5.28 42.45
CA VAL A 542 37.97 6.50 42.44
C VAL A 542 37.58 6.81 41.00
N ARG A 543 36.28 6.94 40.73
CA ARG A 543 35.76 7.33 39.41
C ARG A 543 36.06 8.82 39.19
N GLY A 544 36.76 9.16 38.11
CA GLY A 544 37.17 10.54 37.81
C GLY A 544 36.03 11.53 37.51
N SER A 545 34.80 11.03 37.34
CA SER A 545 33.58 11.83 37.26
C SER A 545 32.50 11.22 38.15
N VAL A 546 31.75 12.08 38.85
CA VAL A 546 30.82 11.74 39.94
C VAL A 546 29.38 11.50 39.45
N THR A 547 29.13 11.63 38.15
CA THR A 547 27.81 11.34 37.55
C THR A 547 27.47 9.85 37.65
N GLN A 548 26.23 9.53 38.03
CA GLN A 548 25.67 8.18 37.87
C GLN A 548 25.94 7.69 36.44
N GLY A 549 26.49 6.48 36.33
CA GLY A 549 26.71 5.83 35.04
C GLY A 549 25.62 4.81 34.74
N ASN A 550 25.76 4.16 33.60
CA ASN A 550 25.07 2.92 33.30
C ASN A 550 26.13 1.86 33.02
N GLY A 551 25.73 0.59 33.01
CA GLY A 551 26.62 -0.51 32.64
C GLY A 551 25.85 -1.79 32.40
N CYS A 552 26.53 -2.76 31.80
CA CYS A 552 25.97 -4.06 31.47
C CYS A 552 26.18 -5.07 32.61
N TYR A 553 25.09 -5.65 33.12
CA TYR A 553 25.13 -6.62 34.23
C TYR A 553 24.29 -7.86 33.90
N GLN A 554 24.78 -9.04 34.29
CA GLN A 554 24.05 -10.30 34.10
C GLN A 554 22.86 -10.39 35.04
N HIS A 555 21.74 -10.91 34.53
CA HIS A 555 20.55 -11.19 35.32
C HIS A 555 20.09 -12.65 35.17
N ARG A 556 19.29 -13.12 36.13
CA ARG A 556 18.55 -14.37 36.08
C ARG A 556 17.25 -14.26 36.86
N CYS A 557 16.27 -15.06 36.46
CA CYS A 557 14.95 -15.11 37.07
C CYS A 557 14.81 -16.46 37.77
N VAL A 558 14.71 -16.45 39.10
CA VAL A 558 14.69 -17.66 39.94
C VAL A 558 13.61 -17.50 41.00
N ASN A 559 12.68 -18.47 41.09
CA ASN A 559 11.62 -18.51 42.11
C ASN A 559 10.82 -17.18 42.26
N ASN A 560 10.39 -16.59 41.15
CA ASN A 560 9.76 -15.26 41.09
C ASN A 560 10.58 -14.10 41.69
N SER A 561 11.91 -14.26 41.80
CA SER A 561 12.86 -13.21 42.12
C SER A 561 13.74 -12.90 40.92
N LEU A 562 14.04 -11.61 40.73
CA LEU A 562 15.06 -11.14 39.80
C LEU A 562 16.37 -11.10 40.59
N GLU A 563 17.39 -11.80 40.12
CA GLU A 563 18.74 -11.72 40.66
C GLU A 563 19.70 -11.15 39.63
N VAL A 564 20.63 -10.32 40.09
CA VAL A 564 21.64 -9.64 39.26
C VAL A 564 23.04 -9.95 39.80
N ALA A 565 24.00 -10.12 38.88
CA ALA A 565 25.38 -10.44 39.21
C ALA A 565 26.34 -9.27 38.94
N VAL A 566 27.22 -9.03 39.90
CA VAL A 566 28.40 -8.16 39.78
C VAL A 566 29.61 -8.97 40.21
N ASP A 567 30.65 -9.04 39.37
CA ASP A 567 31.88 -9.79 39.67
C ASP A 567 31.65 -11.27 40.08
N GLY A 568 30.61 -11.90 39.51
CA GLY A 568 30.18 -13.28 39.82
C GLY A 568 29.33 -13.43 41.09
N ILE A 569 29.14 -12.36 41.88
CA ILE A 569 28.32 -12.36 43.10
C ILE A 569 26.88 -12.04 42.73
N TRP A 570 25.96 -12.97 42.98
CA TRP A 570 24.53 -12.80 42.74
C TRP A 570 23.83 -12.15 43.94
N LYS A 571 22.93 -11.20 43.68
CA LYS A 571 22.00 -10.64 44.68
C LYS A 571 20.59 -10.55 44.12
N ALA A 572 19.60 -10.82 44.97
CA ALA A 572 18.20 -10.58 44.67
C ALA A 572 17.90 -9.06 44.66
N CYS A 573 17.12 -8.64 43.67
CA CYS A 573 16.57 -7.30 43.54
C CYS A 573 15.25 -7.17 44.31
N PRO A 574 14.89 -5.97 44.80
CA PRO A 574 13.54 -5.70 45.28
C PRO A 574 12.51 -5.90 44.15
N GLU A 575 11.32 -6.40 44.48
CA GLU A 575 10.27 -6.70 43.50
C GLU A 575 9.85 -5.47 42.67
N ALA A 576 9.73 -4.31 43.32
CA ALA A 576 9.45 -3.01 42.70
C ALA A 576 10.68 -2.34 42.05
N GLY A 577 11.85 -2.99 42.07
CA GLY A 577 13.13 -2.38 41.70
C GLY A 577 13.70 -1.49 42.80
N GLY A 578 14.92 -0.98 42.60
CA GLY A 578 15.61 -0.11 43.55
C GLY A 578 17.08 -0.42 43.77
N PRO A 579 17.76 0.32 44.66
CA PRO A 579 19.20 0.22 44.86
C PRO A 579 19.62 -1.07 45.56
N VAL A 580 20.69 -1.69 45.05
CA VAL A 580 21.37 -2.86 45.64
C VAL A 580 22.88 -2.59 45.67
N GLN A 581 23.49 -2.75 46.84
CA GLN A 581 24.94 -2.62 47.05
C GLN A 581 25.63 -3.98 46.90
N PHE A 582 26.87 -4.02 46.41
CA PHE A 582 27.66 -5.25 46.26
C PHE A 582 28.95 -5.19 47.10
N PRO A 583 29.36 -6.29 47.78
CA PRO A 583 30.58 -6.29 48.59
C PRO A 583 31.81 -6.14 47.69
N GLY A 584 32.79 -5.34 48.13
CA GLY A 584 33.98 -5.01 47.33
C GLY A 584 33.77 -3.90 46.30
N PHE A 585 32.58 -3.28 46.27
CA PHE A 585 32.27 -2.11 45.46
C PHE A 585 31.71 -0.98 46.35
N ASN A 586 32.08 0.25 46.02
CA ASN A 586 31.48 1.47 46.54
C ASN A 586 30.31 1.87 45.62
N GLY A 587 29.29 2.50 46.17
CA GLY A 587 28.08 2.88 45.43
C GLY A 587 27.03 1.77 45.35
N GLU A 588 26.08 1.93 44.44
CA GLU A 588 24.91 1.08 44.27
C GLU A 588 24.56 0.84 42.79
N LEU A 589 23.96 -0.33 42.54
CA LEU A 589 23.32 -0.71 41.29
C LEU A 589 21.81 -0.55 41.43
N ILE A 590 21.15 0.14 40.50
CA ILE A 590 19.70 0.27 40.50
C ILE A 590 19.10 -0.91 39.74
N CYS A 591 18.58 -1.88 40.49
CA CYS A 591 17.81 -2.98 39.91
C CYS A 591 16.53 -2.44 39.25
N PRO A 592 16.16 -2.95 38.06
CA PRO A 592 14.81 -2.76 37.54
C PRO A 592 13.78 -3.53 38.37
N ALA A 593 12.51 -3.21 38.18
CA ALA A 593 11.43 -4.01 38.74
C ALA A 593 11.43 -5.44 38.16
N TYR A 594 10.96 -6.42 38.94
CA TYR A 594 10.92 -7.83 38.52
C TYR A 594 10.27 -8.01 37.14
N HIS A 595 9.18 -7.29 36.90
CA HIS A 595 8.39 -7.42 35.68
C HIS A 595 9.05 -6.84 34.41
N GLU A 596 10.09 -6.00 34.54
CA GLU A 596 10.82 -5.46 33.38
C GLU A 596 11.73 -6.52 32.72
N LEU A 597 12.27 -7.47 33.49
CA LEU A 597 13.22 -8.48 32.99
C LEU A 597 12.74 -9.93 33.13
N CYS A 598 11.86 -10.23 34.09
CA CYS A 598 11.50 -11.62 34.44
C CYS A 598 10.04 -11.99 34.18
N SER A 599 9.16 -11.05 33.85
CA SER A 599 7.77 -11.37 33.47
C SER A 599 7.67 -11.80 32.01
N THR A 600 7.88 -13.10 31.76
CA THR A 600 7.51 -13.73 30.48
C THR A 600 6.00 -14.00 30.34
N GLY A 601 5.21 -13.74 31.40
CA GLY A 601 3.76 -13.85 31.44
C GLY A 601 3.08 -12.51 31.72
N SER A 602 1.79 -12.41 31.42
CA SER A 602 1.00 -11.18 31.61
C SER A 602 1.03 -10.72 33.07
N ILE A 603 1.54 -9.51 33.29
CA ILE A 603 1.12 -8.67 34.42
C ILE A 603 -0.41 -8.64 34.39
N SER A 604 -1.09 -8.76 35.54
CA SER A 604 -2.54 -8.60 35.62
C SER A 604 -2.89 -7.13 35.42
N VAL A 605 -2.91 -6.69 34.16
CA VAL A 605 -3.27 -5.32 33.79
C VAL A 605 -4.75 -5.13 34.14
N PRO A 606 -5.12 -4.07 34.90
CA PRO A 606 -6.53 -3.78 35.17
C PRO A 606 -7.32 -3.68 33.86
N GLY A 607 -8.47 -4.38 33.79
CA GLY A 607 -9.28 -4.45 32.57
C GLY A 607 -8.86 -5.54 31.56
N GLN A 608 -7.87 -6.40 31.86
CA GLN A 608 -7.57 -7.56 31.02
C GLN A 608 -8.70 -8.60 31.06
N CYS A 609 -9.11 -9.09 29.89
CA CYS A 609 -10.22 -10.03 29.75
C CYS A 609 -9.81 -11.51 29.94
N PRO A 610 -10.75 -12.40 30.33
CA PRO A 610 -10.51 -13.84 30.41
C PRO A 610 -9.94 -14.41 29.12
N SER A 611 -8.84 -15.17 29.22
CA SER A 611 -8.16 -15.82 28.09
C SER A 611 -7.83 -14.90 26.90
N SER A 612 -7.70 -13.58 27.12
CA SER A 612 -7.56 -12.58 26.04
C SER A 612 -8.64 -12.69 24.95
N CYS A 613 -9.88 -13.02 25.35
CA CYS A 613 -11.00 -13.24 24.44
C CYS A 613 -10.74 -14.27 23.33
N ASP A 614 -9.84 -15.23 23.59
CA ASP A 614 -9.36 -16.24 22.62
C ASP A 614 -8.83 -15.62 21.30
N PHE A 615 -8.47 -14.33 21.33
CA PHE A 615 -8.21 -13.47 20.17
C PHE A 615 -9.35 -13.45 19.11
N ASN A 616 -10.55 -13.90 19.50
CA ASN A 616 -11.78 -13.96 18.71
C ASN A 616 -12.79 -12.87 19.12
N GLY A 617 -12.32 -11.86 19.85
CA GLY A 617 -13.09 -10.70 20.27
C GLY A 617 -12.19 -9.60 20.79
N ASP A 618 -12.73 -8.39 20.82
CA ASP A 618 -12.05 -7.21 21.33
C ASP A 618 -12.20 -7.12 22.86
N CYS A 619 -11.14 -6.72 23.57
CA CYS A 619 -11.12 -6.64 25.03
C CYS A 619 -11.25 -5.20 25.49
N VAL A 620 -12.36 -4.91 26.17
CA VAL A 620 -12.73 -3.57 26.64
C VAL A 620 -13.18 -3.65 28.09
N ASP A 621 -12.48 -2.95 28.98
CA ASP A 621 -12.78 -2.81 30.41
C ASP A 621 -13.10 -4.15 31.13
N GLY A 622 -12.32 -5.18 30.81
CA GLY A 622 -12.44 -6.54 31.37
C GLY A 622 -13.49 -7.43 30.70
N LYS A 623 -14.19 -6.94 29.67
CA LYS A 623 -15.26 -7.64 28.96
C LYS A 623 -14.88 -7.93 27.50
N CYS A 624 -15.22 -9.13 27.04
CA CYS A 624 -15.03 -9.53 25.64
C CYS A 624 -16.20 -9.11 24.75
N HIS A 625 -15.86 -8.43 23.65
CA HIS A 625 -16.75 -8.04 22.56
C HIS A 625 -16.45 -8.93 21.34
N CYS A 626 -17.11 -10.09 21.27
CA CYS A 626 -16.79 -11.13 20.29
C CYS A 626 -17.02 -10.70 18.84
N PHE A 627 -16.12 -11.13 17.95
CA PHE A 627 -16.27 -10.97 16.51
C PHE A 627 -17.42 -11.85 15.97
N VAL A 628 -17.89 -11.54 14.75
CA VAL A 628 -19.06 -12.21 14.16
C VAL A 628 -18.85 -13.72 14.07
N GLY A 629 -19.79 -14.49 14.62
CA GLY A 629 -19.73 -15.96 14.68
C GLY A 629 -19.08 -16.52 15.94
N PHE A 630 -18.49 -15.68 16.79
CA PHE A 630 -17.95 -16.05 18.10
C PHE A 630 -18.84 -15.54 19.24
N HIS A 631 -18.87 -16.28 20.34
CA HIS A 631 -19.68 -15.97 21.52
C HIS A 631 -19.14 -16.67 22.78
N GLY A 632 -19.77 -16.40 23.92
CA GLY A 632 -19.28 -16.83 25.24
C GLY A 632 -18.60 -15.68 25.98
N HIS A 633 -18.15 -15.93 27.21
CA HIS A 633 -17.50 -14.91 28.05
C HIS A 633 -16.07 -14.53 27.60
N ASP A 634 -15.51 -15.37 26.74
CA ASP A 634 -14.12 -15.47 26.30
C ASP A 634 -14.03 -15.66 24.78
N CYS A 635 -15.15 -15.57 24.05
CA CYS A 635 -15.27 -15.74 22.60
C CYS A 635 -14.76 -17.08 22.00
N SER A 636 -14.43 -18.07 22.82
CA SER A 636 -13.93 -19.39 22.37
C SER A 636 -14.99 -20.27 21.69
N LYS A 637 -16.28 -19.93 21.82
CA LYS A 637 -17.38 -20.72 21.25
C LYS A 637 -17.81 -20.14 19.91
N ARG A 638 -17.97 -21.02 18.91
CA ARG A 638 -18.39 -20.63 17.56
C ARG A 638 -19.82 -21.06 17.25
N SER A 639 -20.56 -20.24 16.52
CA SER A 639 -21.89 -20.55 15.99
C SER A 639 -22.11 -19.87 14.64
N CYS A 640 -22.98 -20.45 13.80
CA CYS A 640 -23.31 -19.90 12.49
C CYS A 640 -24.10 -18.59 12.63
N PRO A 641 -23.57 -17.43 12.22
CA PRO A 641 -24.28 -16.17 12.34
C PRO A 641 -25.55 -16.21 11.48
N GLY A 642 -26.66 -15.70 12.03
CA GLY A 642 -27.96 -15.66 11.33
C GLY A 642 -28.47 -17.03 10.85
N ASN A 643 -27.96 -18.16 11.37
CA ASN A 643 -28.16 -19.50 10.80
C ASN A 643 -27.87 -19.54 9.28
N CYS A 644 -26.76 -18.92 8.85
CA CYS A 644 -26.35 -18.80 7.45
C CYS A 644 -27.37 -18.04 6.56
N ASN A 645 -28.17 -17.16 7.17
CA ASN A 645 -29.21 -16.33 6.54
C ASN A 645 -30.19 -17.09 5.64
N GLY A 646 -30.35 -18.41 5.83
CA GLY A 646 -31.14 -19.28 4.95
C GLY A 646 -30.53 -19.54 3.57
N GLN A 647 -29.34 -19.00 3.27
CA GLN A 647 -28.60 -19.14 2.01
C GLN A 647 -27.39 -20.08 2.17
N GLY A 648 -27.50 -21.06 3.08
CA GLY A 648 -26.40 -21.94 3.45
C GLY A 648 -26.78 -22.94 4.54
N LYS A 649 -25.89 -23.90 4.75
CA LYS A 649 -26.02 -24.94 5.77
C LYS A 649 -25.02 -24.69 6.90
N CYS A 650 -25.53 -24.64 8.13
CA CYS A 650 -24.67 -24.58 9.31
C CYS A 650 -24.00 -25.93 9.56
N LEU A 651 -22.68 -25.96 9.59
CA LEU A 651 -21.89 -27.14 9.93
C LEU A 651 -21.72 -27.26 11.46
N SER A 652 -21.44 -28.47 11.94
CA SER A 652 -21.31 -28.78 13.38
C SER A 652 -20.20 -28.03 14.12
N ASN A 653 -19.26 -27.42 13.39
CA ASN A 653 -18.19 -26.58 13.91
C ASN A 653 -18.53 -25.07 13.91
N GLY A 654 -19.79 -24.69 13.67
CA GLY A 654 -20.24 -23.30 13.64
C GLY A 654 -19.81 -22.52 12.40
N ILE A 655 -19.47 -23.20 11.30
CA ILE A 655 -19.12 -22.58 10.01
C ILE A 655 -20.30 -22.73 9.04
N CYS A 656 -20.62 -21.65 8.31
CA CYS A 656 -21.59 -21.70 7.23
C CYS A 656 -20.99 -22.24 5.93
N GLN A 657 -21.64 -23.24 5.35
CA GLN A 657 -21.43 -23.66 3.97
C GLN A 657 -22.49 -22.98 3.09
N CYS A 658 -22.10 -21.95 2.34
CA CYS A 658 -23.05 -21.19 1.51
C CYS A 658 -23.55 -21.95 0.29
N GLU A 659 -24.74 -21.57 -0.16
CA GLU A 659 -25.30 -22.00 -1.44
C GLU A 659 -24.70 -21.19 -2.60
N ASN A 660 -24.86 -21.70 -3.82
CA ASN A 660 -24.27 -21.09 -5.02
C ASN A 660 -24.73 -19.64 -5.18
N GLY A 661 -23.78 -18.72 -5.37
CA GLY A 661 -24.07 -17.29 -5.50
C GLY A 661 -24.02 -16.50 -4.19
N TYR A 662 -23.73 -17.13 -3.05
CA TYR A 662 -23.60 -16.46 -1.74
C TYR A 662 -22.25 -16.70 -1.07
N THR A 663 -21.78 -15.72 -0.28
CA THR A 663 -20.48 -15.76 0.38
C THR A 663 -20.47 -14.96 1.69
N GLY A 664 -19.31 -14.94 2.36
CA GLY A 664 -19.14 -14.40 3.71
C GLY A 664 -19.38 -15.44 4.80
N ILE A 665 -18.98 -15.11 6.03
CA ILE A 665 -19.09 -16.00 7.21
C ILE A 665 -20.52 -16.44 7.54
N ASP A 666 -21.52 -15.70 7.05
CA ASP A 666 -22.95 -15.91 7.30
C ASP A 666 -23.77 -16.08 6.01
N CYS A 667 -23.14 -16.15 4.85
CA CYS A 667 -23.79 -16.27 3.53
C CYS A 667 -24.75 -15.13 3.18
N SER A 668 -24.64 -13.95 3.81
CA SER A 668 -25.53 -12.81 3.50
C SER A 668 -25.20 -12.10 2.18
N THR A 669 -23.98 -12.27 1.67
CA THR A 669 -23.44 -11.45 0.58
C THR A 669 -23.53 -12.17 -0.75
N ALA A 670 -24.21 -11.59 -1.73
CA ALA A 670 -24.26 -12.15 -3.08
C ALA A 670 -22.90 -12.04 -3.80
N VAL A 671 -22.57 -13.05 -4.59
CA VAL A 671 -21.39 -13.12 -5.43
C VAL A 671 -21.75 -12.61 -6.82
N CYS A 672 -20.94 -11.70 -7.35
CA CYS A 672 -21.09 -11.20 -8.72
C CYS A 672 -20.65 -12.26 -9.74
N ASP A 673 -21.08 -12.11 -10.99
CA ASP A 673 -20.60 -12.98 -12.07
C ASP A 673 -19.06 -12.97 -12.17
N GLU A 674 -18.47 -14.11 -12.53
CA GLU A 674 -17.02 -14.27 -12.68
C GLU A 674 -16.44 -13.28 -13.71
N GLN A 675 -17.25 -12.83 -14.68
CA GLN A 675 -16.94 -11.77 -15.66
C GLN A 675 -16.61 -10.41 -15.02
N CYS A 676 -17.12 -10.11 -13.82
CA CYS A 676 -16.84 -8.85 -13.12
C CYS A 676 -15.32 -8.59 -12.97
N SER A 677 -14.58 -9.64 -12.58
CA SER A 677 -13.12 -9.61 -12.44
C SER A 677 -12.38 -9.40 -13.78
N LEU A 678 -12.95 -9.85 -14.91
CA LEU A 678 -12.28 -9.80 -16.22
C LEU A 678 -12.19 -8.38 -16.78
N HIS A 679 -13.18 -7.55 -16.46
CA HIS A 679 -13.22 -6.15 -16.88
C HIS A 679 -12.64 -5.21 -15.81
N GLY A 680 -12.00 -5.77 -14.78
CA GLY A 680 -11.47 -5.06 -13.61
C GLY A 680 -12.55 -4.27 -12.88
N GLY A 681 -13.70 -4.91 -12.65
CA GLY A 681 -14.75 -4.41 -11.78
C GLY A 681 -14.62 -5.02 -10.38
N VAL A 682 -15.08 -4.27 -9.38
CA VAL A 682 -15.08 -4.68 -7.98
C VAL A 682 -16.49 -5.09 -7.60
N CYS A 683 -16.63 -6.31 -7.09
CA CYS A 683 -17.90 -6.85 -6.65
C CYS A 683 -18.31 -6.26 -5.30
N ASP A 684 -19.53 -5.74 -5.18
CA ASP A 684 -20.17 -5.47 -3.89
C ASP A 684 -21.60 -6.02 -3.87
N ASN A 685 -21.81 -7.04 -3.03
CA ASN A 685 -23.10 -7.71 -2.83
C ASN A 685 -23.87 -8.06 -4.13
N GLY A 686 -23.21 -8.72 -5.09
CA GLY A 686 -23.82 -9.14 -6.36
C GLY A 686 -23.87 -8.05 -7.45
N VAL A 687 -23.53 -6.80 -7.12
CA VAL A 687 -23.38 -5.71 -8.10
C VAL A 687 -21.91 -5.57 -8.46
N CYS A 688 -21.60 -5.59 -9.76
CA CYS A 688 -20.27 -5.27 -10.25
C CYS A 688 -20.14 -3.75 -10.46
N GLU A 689 -19.31 -3.09 -9.66
CA GLU A 689 -18.97 -1.69 -9.84
C GLU A 689 -17.68 -1.55 -10.66
N PHE A 690 -17.57 -0.47 -11.43
CA PHE A 690 -16.35 -0.11 -12.15
C PHE A 690 -16.03 1.34 -11.84
N ARG A 691 -15.04 1.62 -11.00
CA ARG A 691 -14.61 3.00 -10.69
C ARG A 691 -13.34 3.34 -11.45
N CYS A 692 -13.03 4.62 -11.66
CA CYS A 692 -11.69 5.00 -12.10
C CYS A 692 -10.70 4.69 -10.97
N SER A 693 -11.05 5.06 -9.75
CA SER A 693 -10.23 4.95 -8.53
C SER A 693 -9.78 3.53 -8.16
N ASP A 694 -10.49 2.49 -8.61
CA ASP A 694 -10.09 1.08 -8.45
C ASP A 694 -8.75 0.77 -9.18
N TYR A 695 -8.36 1.60 -10.14
CA TYR A 695 -7.13 1.48 -10.91
C TYR A 695 -6.09 2.51 -10.50
N ALA A 696 -4.88 2.05 -10.17
CA ALA A 696 -3.76 2.88 -9.74
C ALA A 696 -3.45 4.01 -10.75
N GLY A 697 -3.86 5.24 -10.41
CA GLY A 697 -3.58 6.45 -11.19
C GLY A 697 -4.63 6.84 -12.24
N TYR A 698 -5.82 6.24 -12.22
CA TYR A 698 -6.93 6.62 -13.11
C TYR A 698 -7.92 7.55 -12.40
N THR A 699 -8.39 8.58 -13.10
CA THR A 699 -9.39 9.55 -12.63
C THR A 699 -10.32 9.95 -13.78
N CYS A 700 -11.43 10.62 -13.48
CA CYS A 700 -12.23 11.27 -14.52
C CYS A 700 -11.48 12.48 -15.08
N LEU A 701 -11.04 12.38 -16.33
CA LEU A 701 -10.40 13.47 -17.07
C LEU A 701 -11.35 14.06 -18.11
N ASN A 702 -11.28 15.37 -18.29
CA ASN A 702 -12.03 16.07 -19.34
C ASN A 702 -11.49 15.68 -20.73
N SER A 703 -12.38 15.42 -21.69
CA SER A 703 -12.06 15.18 -23.10
C SER A 703 -11.01 16.15 -23.65
N SER A 704 -11.04 17.43 -23.29
CA SER A 704 -10.04 18.41 -23.75
C SER A 704 -8.58 18.04 -23.44
N THR A 705 -8.32 17.36 -22.32
CA THR A 705 -6.98 16.87 -21.94
C THR A 705 -6.60 15.58 -22.66
N LEU A 706 -7.59 14.74 -22.97
CA LEU A 706 -7.45 13.47 -23.69
C LEU A 706 -7.20 13.67 -25.19
N LEU A 707 -7.96 14.55 -25.84
CA LEU A 707 -7.97 14.75 -27.30
C LEU A 707 -6.68 15.33 -27.89
N SER A 708 -5.75 15.80 -27.05
CA SER A 708 -4.39 16.19 -27.43
C SER A 708 -3.42 15.00 -27.48
N SER A 709 -3.71 13.96 -26.69
CA SER A 709 -2.87 12.77 -26.47
C SER A 709 -3.34 11.55 -27.26
N LEU A 710 -4.58 11.58 -27.77
CA LEU A 710 -5.21 10.52 -28.56
C LEU A 710 -5.33 10.94 -30.04
N SER A 711 -5.02 10.03 -30.96
CA SER A 711 -5.05 10.23 -32.42
C SER A 711 -6.15 9.40 -33.12
N VAL A 712 -6.42 8.19 -32.63
CA VAL A 712 -7.44 7.23 -33.10
C VAL A 712 -8.78 7.50 -32.41
N CYS A 713 -8.80 7.62 -31.08
CA CYS A 713 -10.03 7.87 -30.32
C CYS A 713 -10.50 9.32 -30.35
N LYS A 714 -9.69 10.23 -30.92
CA LYS A 714 -10.00 11.66 -31.02
C LYS A 714 -11.36 11.97 -31.67
N ASN A 715 -11.74 11.15 -32.65
CA ASN A 715 -12.99 11.30 -33.40
C ASN A 715 -14.13 10.42 -32.84
N VAL A 716 -13.94 9.83 -31.66
CA VAL A 716 -14.86 8.87 -31.02
C VAL A 716 -15.30 9.33 -29.63
N LEU A 717 -14.41 10.00 -28.90
CA LEU A 717 -14.68 10.63 -27.62
C LEU A 717 -15.13 12.08 -27.89
N GLY A 718 -16.38 12.41 -27.54
CA GLY A 718 -16.96 13.73 -27.79
C GLY A 718 -16.23 14.84 -27.04
N SER A 719 -16.34 16.09 -27.51
CA SER A 719 -15.61 17.25 -26.98
C SER A 719 -15.95 17.62 -25.53
N ASP A 720 -17.16 17.29 -25.06
CA ASP A 720 -17.77 17.87 -23.85
C ASP A 720 -18.14 16.81 -22.79
N SER A 721 -17.31 15.78 -22.64
CA SER A 721 -17.48 14.72 -21.63
C SER A 721 -16.24 14.52 -20.75
N GLN A 722 -16.43 13.84 -19.61
CA GLN A 722 -15.34 13.30 -18.82
C GLN A 722 -15.23 11.79 -19.05
N HIS A 723 -14.02 11.25 -19.02
CA HIS A 723 -13.73 9.84 -19.22
C HIS A 723 -12.75 9.33 -18.18
N CYS A 724 -12.92 8.08 -17.71
CA CYS A 724 -11.92 7.45 -16.86
C CYS A 724 -10.66 7.21 -17.68
N ALA A 725 -9.59 7.89 -17.30
CA ALA A 725 -8.29 7.78 -17.92
C ALA A 725 -7.20 8.05 -16.89
N PRO A 726 -5.95 7.64 -17.15
CA PRO A 726 -4.86 7.93 -16.25
C PRO A 726 -4.63 9.43 -16.12
N SER A 727 -4.54 9.94 -14.89
CA SER A 727 -4.38 11.37 -14.59
C SER A 727 -3.08 11.97 -15.15
N GLU A 728 -2.14 11.12 -15.54
CA GLU A 728 -0.75 11.44 -15.80
C GLU A 728 -0.42 11.55 -17.29
N SER A 729 0.16 12.68 -17.72
CA SER A 729 0.24 13.11 -19.13
C SER A 729 0.89 12.13 -20.11
N SER A 730 2.11 11.64 -19.86
CA SER A 730 2.74 10.62 -20.72
C SER A 730 2.08 9.22 -20.66
N ILE A 731 1.19 8.91 -19.69
CA ILE A 731 0.36 7.68 -19.74
C ILE A 731 -0.81 7.94 -20.67
N LEU A 732 -1.40 9.13 -20.57
CA LEU A 732 -2.45 9.62 -21.46
C LEU A 732 -1.99 9.55 -22.93
N GLN A 733 -0.75 9.95 -23.22
CA GLN A 733 -0.11 9.80 -24.53
C GLN A 733 0.02 8.34 -24.96
N GLN A 734 0.40 7.45 -24.04
CA GLN A 734 0.52 6.02 -24.32
C GLN A 734 -0.84 5.26 -24.28
N LEU A 735 -1.94 5.89 -23.83
CA LEU A 735 -3.23 5.23 -23.61
C LEU A 735 -3.78 4.58 -24.88
N GLU A 736 -3.52 5.23 -26.01
CA GLU A 736 -3.95 4.72 -27.30
C GLU A 736 -3.13 3.50 -27.75
N GLU A 737 -1.81 3.57 -27.69
CA GLU A 737 -0.94 2.47 -28.14
C GLU A 737 -1.00 1.23 -27.23
N VAL A 738 -1.26 1.44 -25.94
CA VAL A 738 -1.12 0.43 -24.87
C VAL A 738 -2.45 -0.19 -24.46
N VAL A 739 -3.58 0.51 -24.67
CA VAL A 739 -4.92 0.03 -24.30
C VAL A 739 -5.87 -0.03 -25.50
N VAL A 740 -6.04 1.10 -26.21
CA VAL A 740 -6.99 1.18 -27.34
C VAL A 740 -6.59 0.28 -28.50
N MET A 741 -5.35 0.41 -28.99
CA MET A 741 -4.88 -0.30 -30.18
C MET A 741 -4.82 -1.81 -29.96
N PRO A 742 -4.43 -2.35 -28.80
CA PRO A 742 -4.64 -3.76 -28.46
C PRO A 742 -6.11 -4.17 -28.54
N ASN A 743 -7.04 -3.44 -27.92
CA ASN A 743 -8.47 -3.75 -28.00
C ASN A 743 -9.02 -3.66 -29.44
N TYR A 744 -8.55 -2.72 -30.23
CA TYR A 744 -8.86 -2.63 -31.66
C TYR A 744 -8.39 -3.87 -32.43
N HIS A 745 -7.15 -4.33 -32.18
CA HIS A 745 -6.65 -5.55 -32.81
C HIS A 745 -7.36 -6.84 -32.32
N ARG A 746 -7.91 -6.87 -31.09
CA ARG A 746 -8.83 -7.97 -30.65
C ARG A 746 -10.09 -8.00 -31.51
N LEU A 747 -10.69 -6.84 -31.77
CA LEU A 747 -11.91 -6.68 -32.58
C LEU A 747 -11.65 -6.79 -34.09
N PHE A 748 -10.42 -6.56 -34.54
CA PHE A 748 -10.04 -6.58 -35.96
C PHE A 748 -8.71 -7.35 -36.19
N PRO A 749 -8.70 -8.69 -35.98
CA PRO A 749 -7.49 -9.49 -36.09
C PRO A 749 -6.96 -9.57 -37.52
N GLY A 750 -5.65 -9.38 -37.68
CA GLY A 750 -4.97 -9.39 -38.98
C GLY A 750 -4.74 -10.79 -39.55
N GLY A 751 -5.40 -11.12 -40.66
CA GLY A 751 -5.26 -12.40 -41.37
C GLY A 751 -6.59 -12.83 -42.01
N ALA A 752 -6.58 -13.94 -42.77
CA ALA A 752 -7.68 -14.70 -43.39
C ALA A 752 -9.05 -14.01 -43.63
N ARG A 753 -9.73 -13.48 -42.60
CA ARG A 753 -10.94 -12.65 -42.69
C ARG A 753 -10.79 -11.44 -43.65
N LYS A 754 -9.56 -10.94 -43.89
CA LYS A 754 -9.29 -9.92 -44.93
C LYS A 754 -9.68 -10.36 -46.36
N LEU A 755 -9.66 -11.66 -46.67
CA LEU A 755 -9.95 -12.19 -48.02
C LEU A 755 -11.46 -12.26 -48.34
N PHE A 756 -12.33 -12.33 -47.33
CA PHE A 756 -13.78 -12.48 -47.53
C PHE A 756 -14.56 -11.15 -47.45
N ASN A 757 -13.95 -10.06 -46.98
CA ASN A 757 -14.59 -8.77 -46.74
C ASN A 757 -14.22 -7.69 -47.79
N ILE A 758 -14.31 -8.04 -49.07
CA ILE A 758 -13.85 -7.21 -50.20
C ILE A 758 -14.66 -5.90 -50.37
N PHE A 759 -15.91 -5.84 -49.90
CA PHE A 759 -16.79 -4.66 -50.02
C PHE A 759 -17.19 -3.99 -48.69
N GLY A 760 -16.75 -4.52 -47.54
CA GLY A 760 -17.16 -4.05 -46.21
C GLY A 760 -16.02 -3.61 -45.28
N SER A 761 -14.76 -3.75 -45.70
CA SER A 761 -13.57 -3.60 -44.87
C SER A 761 -13.49 -2.27 -44.09
N ASN A 762 -13.70 -1.14 -44.76
CA ASN A 762 -13.59 0.20 -44.14
C ASN A 762 -14.67 0.47 -43.08
N TYR A 763 -15.86 -0.14 -43.21
CA TYR A 763 -16.94 0.04 -42.23
C TYR A 763 -16.70 -0.79 -40.97
N CYS A 764 -16.21 -2.02 -41.13
CA CYS A 764 -15.78 -2.85 -39.99
C CYS A 764 -14.54 -2.28 -39.27
N ASP A 765 -13.53 -1.78 -40.02
CA ASP A 765 -12.37 -1.08 -39.45
C ASP A 765 -12.80 0.10 -38.56
N ALA A 766 -13.69 0.97 -39.05
CA ALA A 766 -14.22 2.09 -38.29
C ALA A 766 -15.03 1.65 -37.06
N ALA A 767 -15.93 0.67 -37.21
CA ALA A 767 -16.74 0.16 -36.10
C ALA A 767 -15.89 -0.52 -35.00
N ALA A 768 -14.87 -1.29 -35.39
CA ALA A 768 -13.94 -1.91 -34.46
C ALA A 768 -13.09 -0.87 -33.70
N LYS A 769 -12.61 0.19 -34.36
CA LYS A 769 -11.90 1.30 -33.69
C LYS A 769 -12.78 2.00 -32.67
N ARG A 770 -14.03 2.29 -33.04
CA ARG A 770 -15.01 2.96 -32.16
C ARG A 770 -15.32 2.13 -30.91
N LEU A 771 -15.65 0.85 -31.10
CA LEU A 771 -15.91 -0.05 -29.98
C LEU A 771 -14.67 -0.24 -29.09
N ALA A 772 -13.47 -0.33 -29.66
CA ALA A 772 -12.22 -0.38 -28.90
C ALA A 772 -12.02 0.88 -28.04
N CYS A 773 -12.26 2.07 -28.60
CA CYS A 773 -12.18 3.33 -27.86
C CYS A 773 -13.18 3.38 -26.69
N TRP A 774 -14.45 3.02 -26.91
CA TRP A 774 -15.46 3.07 -25.85
C TRP A 774 -15.24 2.02 -24.75
N ILE A 775 -14.70 0.85 -25.06
CA ILE A 775 -14.30 -0.16 -24.06
C ILE A 775 -13.07 0.31 -23.26
N SER A 776 -12.13 0.99 -23.92
CA SER A 776 -10.84 1.39 -23.32
C SER A 776 -10.90 2.70 -22.54
N ILE A 777 -11.78 3.62 -22.93
CA ILE A 777 -11.87 5.01 -22.44
C ILE A 777 -13.35 5.33 -22.19
N GLN A 778 -13.91 4.64 -21.18
CA GLN A 778 -15.31 4.77 -20.78
C GLN A 778 -15.60 6.17 -20.25
N LYS A 779 -16.78 6.69 -20.56
CA LYS A 779 -17.27 7.98 -20.03
C LYS A 779 -17.51 7.84 -18.52
N CYS A 780 -17.30 8.91 -17.77
CA CYS A 780 -17.70 8.98 -16.37
C CYS A 780 -19.19 9.30 -16.21
N ASP A 781 -19.76 8.86 -15.10
CA ASP A 781 -21.08 9.30 -14.65
C ASP A 781 -21.06 10.73 -14.07
N MET A 782 -22.17 11.17 -13.46
CA MET A 782 -22.24 12.53 -12.88
C MET A 782 -21.53 12.65 -11.52
N ASP A 783 -21.24 11.53 -10.85
CA ASP A 783 -20.58 11.51 -9.54
C ASP A 783 -19.05 11.62 -9.67
N GLY A 784 -18.51 11.44 -10.88
CA GLY A 784 -17.12 11.80 -11.21
C GLY A 784 -16.07 10.74 -10.85
N ASP A 785 -16.49 9.49 -10.66
CA ASP A 785 -15.59 8.34 -10.49
C ASP A 785 -16.14 7.02 -11.09
N ASN A 786 -17.46 6.86 -11.29
CA ASN A 786 -17.96 5.60 -11.85
C ASN A 786 -17.85 5.57 -13.38
N ARG A 787 -17.38 4.44 -13.91
CA ARG A 787 -17.28 4.13 -15.35
C ARG A 787 -18.65 3.76 -15.90
N LEU A 788 -19.11 4.49 -16.91
CA LEU A 788 -20.30 4.11 -17.67
C LEU A 788 -19.98 2.98 -18.64
N ARG A 789 -20.72 1.87 -18.52
CA ARG A 789 -20.70 0.72 -19.45
C ARG A 789 -20.86 1.17 -20.90
N VAL A 790 -20.38 0.35 -21.84
CA VAL A 790 -20.53 0.64 -23.27
C VAL A 790 -21.98 0.38 -23.69
N CYS A 791 -22.59 1.24 -24.51
CA CYS A 791 -23.97 1.05 -24.91
C CYS A 791 -24.14 -0.25 -25.74
N HIS A 792 -25.19 -1.02 -25.46
CA HIS A 792 -25.54 -2.25 -26.21
C HIS A 792 -25.59 -2.02 -27.73
N SER A 793 -26.13 -0.87 -28.14
CA SER A 793 -26.23 -0.44 -29.54
C SER A 793 -24.87 -0.27 -30.23
N ALA A 794 -23.79 0.06 -29.49
CA ALA A 794 -22.44 0.11 -30.02
C ALA A 794 -21.89 -1.29 -30.32
N CYS A 795 -22.11 -2.26 -29.42
CA CYS A 795 -21.77 -3.66 -29.63
C CYS A 795 -22.52 -4.27 -30.84
N GLN A 796 -23.84 -4.06 -30.91
CA GLN A 796 -24.65 -4.50 -32.05
C GLN A 796 -24.16 -3.88 -33.37
N SER A 797 -23.78 -2.60 -33.36
CA SER A 797 -23.25 -1.91 -34.54
C SER A 797 -21.94 -2.52 -35.04
N TYR A 798 -21.03 -2.92 -34.14
CA TYR A 798 -19.82 -3.66 -34.49
C TYR A 798 -20.12 -5.04 -35.06
N ASN A 799 -20.99 -5.83 -34.41
CA ASN A 799 -21.39 -7.16 -34.91
C ASN A 799 -21.98 -7.09 -36.33
N LEU A 800 -22.86 -6.12 -36.57
CA LEU A 800 -23.45 -5.86 -37.89
C LEU A 800 -22.42 -5.40 -38.93
N ALA A 801 -21.47 -4.53 -38.53
CA ALA A 801 -20.43 -4.01 -39.40
C ALA A 801 -19.41 -5.07 -39.83
N CYS A 802 -19.05 -5.97 -38.91
CA CYS A 802 -17.96 -6.91 -39.08
C CYS A 802 -18.40 -8.34 -39.41
N GLY A 803 -19.69 -8.66 -39.31
CA GLY A 803 -20.17 -10.05 -39.34
C GLY A 803 -19.67 -10.84 -38.12
N ALA A 804 -19.48 -10.16 -36.99
CA ALA A 804 -19.01 -10.74 -35.74
C ALA A 804 -20.19 -11.17 -34.86
N SER A 805 -19.90 -12.03 -33.88
CA SER A 805 -20.85 -12.56 -32.91
C SER A 805 -20.33 -12.33 -31.48
N LEU A 806 -19.98 -11.09 -31.16
CA LEU A 806 -19.70 -10.67 -29.78
C LEU A 806 -20.99 -10.77 -28.97
N ASP A 807 -20.91 -11.25 -27.73
CA ASP A 807 -22.08 -11.26 -26.85
C ASP A 807 -22.32 -9.84 -26.32
N CYS A 808 -23.35 -9.17 -26.85
CA CYS A 808 -23.75 -7.85 -26.39
C CYS A 808 -24.62 -7.90 -25.12
N SER A 809 -25.08 -9.09 -24.70
CA SER A 809 -25.96 -9.23 -23.53
C SER A 809 -25.20 -9.17 -22.20
N ASP A 810 -23.87 -9.28 -22.21
CA ASP A 810 -22.99 -9.12 -21.05
C ASP A 810 -23.19 -7.74 -20.37
N GLN A 811 -23.93 -7.74 -19.27
CA GLN A 811 -24.26 -6.53 -18.49
C GLN A 811 -23.12 -6.05 -17.59
N THR A 812 -21.96 -6.72 -17.59
CA THR A 812 -20.74 -6.22 -16.93
C THR A 812 -20.04 -5.22 -17.83
N LEU A 813 -19.96 -5.48 -19.15
CA LEU A 813 -19.31 -4.60 -20.11
C LEU A 813 -20.29 -3.67 -20.85
N PHE A 814 -21.49 -4.16 -21.16
CA PHE A 814 -22.50 -3.47 -21.96
C PHE A 814 -23.74 -3.03 -21.16
N SER A 815 -24.43 -2.00 -21.66
CA SER A 815 -25.71 -1.57 -21.13
C SER A 815 -26.83 -2.57 -21.43
N SER A 816 -28.02 -2.35 -20.86
CA SER A 816 -29.25 -2.99 -21.36
C SER A 816 -29.68 -2.38 -22.70
N GLU A 817 -30.59 -3.05 -23.43
CA GLU A 817 -31.11 -2.58 -24.73
C GLU A 817 -31.87 -1.25 -24.67
N GLY A 818 -32.31 -0.83 -23.47
CA GLY A 818 -33.13 0.36 -23.25
C GLY A 818 -32.41 1.59 -22.70
N GLU A 819 -31.13 1.49 -22.35
CA GLU A 819 -30.33 2.62 -21.81
C GLU A 819 -30.01 3.66 -22.91
N GLY A 820 -30.32 4.92 -22.62
CA GLY A 820 -30.26 6.04 -23.58
C GLY A 820 -28.99 6.89 -23.52
N GLU A 821 -28.96 7.97 -24.31
CA GLU A 821 -27.83 8.91 -24.31
C GLU A 821 -27.59 9.47 -22.90
N GLY A 822 -26.34 9.35 -22.42
CA GLY A 822 -25.92 9.83 -21.11
C GLY A 822 -25.85 8.77 -20.00
N GLN A 823 -26.47 7.61 -20.17
CA GLN A 823 -26.40 6.49 -19.20
C GLN A 823 -25.33 5.44 -19.54
N CYS A 824 -24.82 5.47 -20.77
CA CYS A 824 -23.79 4.55 -21.26
C CYS A 824 -22.84 5.27 -22.25
N THR A 825 -21.71 4.64 -22.54
CA THR A 825 -20.67 5.16 -23.47
C THR A 825 -20.92 4.67 -24.90
N GLY A 826 -21.07 5.58 -25.87
CA GLY A 826 -21.17 5.23 -27.30
C GLY A 826 -22.58 5.12 -27.90
N SER A 827 -23.59 5.72 -27.25
CA SER A 827 -24.95 5.81 -27.75
C SER A 827 -25.06 6.63 -29.05
N GLY A 828 -26.00 6.27 -29.94
CA GLY A 828 -26.43 7.11 -31.07
C GLY A 828 -25.86 6.77 -32.46
N GLU A 829 -24.92 5.81 -32.58
CA GLU A 829 -24.16 5.58 -33.82
C GLU A 829 -24.73 4.54 -34.83
N MET A 830 -25.99 4.09 -34.70
CA MET A 830 -26.62 3.15 -35.65
C MET A 830 -26.92 3.75 -37.06
N LYS A 831 -25.88 4.08 -37.83
CA LYS A 831 -25.99 4.48 -39.25
C LYS A 831 -25.97 3.28 -40.18
N VAL A 832 -27.11 2.59 -40.26
CA VAL A 832 -27.38 1.53 -41.25
C VAL A 832 -27.18 2.07 -42.68
N SER A 833 -26.14 1.60 -43.36
CA SER A 833 -25.84 1.99 -44.75
C SER A 833 -26.98 1.62 -45.71
N TRP A 834 -27.25 2.51 -46.67
CA TRP A 834 -28.21 2.34 -47.78
C TRP A 834 -28.14 0.95 -48.44
N PHE A 835 -26.95 0.36 -48.56
CA PHE A 835 -26.75 -0.93 -49.23
C PHE A 835 -27.34 -2.12 -48.47
N SER A 836 -27.40 -2.05 -47.13
CA SER A 836 -28.02 -3.11 -46.32
C SER A 836 -29.55 -3.06 -46.39
N ARG A 837 -30.15 -1.88 -46.57
CA ARG A 837 -31.58 -1.74 -46.91
C ARG A 837 -31.91 -2.33 -48.29
N LEU A 838 -31.00 -2.22 -49.25
CA LEU A 838 -31.15 -2.88 -50.56
C LEU A 838 -31.10 -4.40 -50.46
N ARG A 839 -30.25 -4.97 -49.60
CA ARG A 839 -30.17 -6.43 -49.41
C ARG A 839 -31.40 -7.02 -48.71
N SER A 840 -32.03 -6.29 -47.78
CA SER A 840 -33.34 -6.67 -47.22
C SER A 840 -34.50 -6.41 -48.20
N SER A 841 -34.41 -5.37 -49.03
CA SER A 841 -35.37 -5.09 -50.11
C SER A 841 -35.38 -6.15 -51.22
N LEU A 842 -34.28 -6.87 -51.43
CA LEU A 842 -34.17 -7.94 -52.45
C LEU A 842 -34.71 -9.30 -51.99
N PHE A 843 -35.09 -9.44 -50.72
CA PHE A 843 -35.69 -10.66 -50.15
C PHE A 843 -37.07 -10.43 -49.51
N SER A 844 -37.77 -9.35 -49.89
CA SER A 844 -39.17 -9.13 -49.46
C SER A 844 -40.05 -8.61 -50.60
N SER A 845 -40.32 -9.50 -51.56
CA SER A 845 -41.37 -9.31 -52.56
C SER A 845 -42.59 -10.18 -52.23
N ASN A 846 -43.36 -9.80 -51.19
CA ASN A 846 -44.82 -9.96 -51.07
C ASN A 846 -45.30 -9.78 -49.62
N THR A 847 -45.82 -8.60 -49.28
CA THR A 847 -47.27 -8.38 -49.08
C THR A 847 -47.56 -6.95 -48.62
N SER A 848 -48.73 -6.45 -48.98
CA SER A 848 -49.22 -5.11 -48.62
C SER A 848 -50.08 -5.20 -47.36
N SER A 849 -49.88 -4.31 -46.37
CA SER A 849 -50.88 -3.28 -45.98
C SER A 849 -50.69 -2.72 -44.57
N ARG A 850 -51.12 -1.45 -44.40
CA ARG A 850 -51.64 -0.76 -43.19
C ARG A 850 -50.98 -1.03 -41.83
N GLY A 851 -50.45 0.04 -41.23
CA GLY A 851 -49.95 0.01 -39.85
C GLY A 851 -51.04 0.14 -38.78
N MET A 852 -50.70 -0.27 -37.56
CA MET A 852 -51.28 0.23 -36.30
C MET A 852 -50.35 -0.12 -35.13
N SER A 853 -50.44 0.66 -34.05
CA SER A 853 -49.71 0.42 -32.79
C SER A 853 -50.18 -0.87 -32.10
N VAL A 854 -49.25 -1.72 -31.65
CA VAL A 854 -49.50 -2.78 -30.66
C VAL A 854 -48.30 -2.93 -29.72
N LYS A 855 -48.52 -2.72 -28.41
CA LYS A 855 -47.60 -3.15 -27.34
C LYS A 855 -47.50 -4.68 -27.36
N TYR A 856 -46.31 -5.24 -27.16
CA TYR A 856 -46.22 -6.59 -26.62
C TYR A 856 -45.53 -6.63 -25.25
N ARG A 857 -46.15 -7.42 -24.39
CA ARG A 857 -45.86 -7.65 -22.98
C ARG A 857 -45.49 -9.13 -22.88
N GLN A 858 -44.46 -9.45 -22.10
CA GLN A 858 -44.10 -10.78 -21.57
C GLN A 858 -44.49 -12.03 -22.40
N LEU A 859 -43.47 -12.76 -22.83
CA LEU A 859 -43.29 -14.16 -22.43
C LEU A 859 -41.80 -14.49 -22.40
#